data_AF-A0A7D9DL59-F1
#
_entry.id   AF-A0A7D9DL59-F1
#
_cell.length_a   1.000
_cell.length_b   1.000
_cell.length_c   1.000
_cell.angle_alpha   90.00
_cell.angle_beta   90.00
_cell.angle_gamma   90.00
#
_symmetry.space_group_name_H-M   'P 1'
#
loop_
_entity.id
_entity.type
_entity.pdbx_description
1 polymer ?
#
loop_
_entity_poly.entity_id
_entity_poly.type
_entity_poly.pdbx_seq_one_letter_code
_entity_poly.pdbx_strand_id
1 'polypeptide(L)'
;CDLKYELDRVKEKIYEEFIIQKHPPIYNPDQFAEFCHSAGAENIFNHILMSVTSERHSSSRQELNKRRTVCIIYKMCYCLSQLCNIMQVDHAIYLNSNNVNQEGMNTEFQLGNTCSRKTSNIKLNKLSNDHHNNLETFFSEAIKNEWLLVLIIDDFTKIHTNRRPNHQQFSNCMSMCTIVIKAFKSLKAIKKPKNISKIHHHEGVNIKACIDAITAPESMALLSSTYASTMPHWLTKSFFTPDLERHILEEHLYCDDSGVRHMRTMDNLHLINFMELQLKSKEEFATAYDMALTGGLKKYLKKFVVVQPGDWPSQFYGRQIVYEYVTRQTKNFQINSGSITSNGPTSSTPRQPMLNVPAPSITSVVPTMGPLHISLSSREHIFMSFKPFFRKVYCHLFPRCKLAETPKPWRINLILEIVYGGWTLIRERAKVLFQYSKDLQYGTLLNLLDNYLPLVLSIYTITFKTNNFKEYYNAMVRIWVMFVCLKRRHYNKAPLVWLSCTNHWAKNYSELYDHFCKWPTIFDEYPVENTHSILRAQTKPSDTAEKLTSRAKSIFESKQRQANFRSIFTPPKQFNFSQQQLQFLKAKCAQFLTSILSMIHSKPGSASLSTEKKTRYVCLPDIFGMIKMKYIILPLGFNATTVPNENCRCDNKSCTVHNPNEPWQLFQGWWHSFHKTCLNGTPSCPLCKELLTKQVQELGLVAKEAILHPRNDRVTSTNDCTDADVTSCHTGYFLPVRITNAYTIVAPKLYLL
;
A
#
# COMPACT_ATOMS: atom_id res chain seq x y z
N CYS A 1 35.50 17.92 -37.20
CA CYS A 1 34.65 16.72 -37.20
C CYS A 1 34.50 16.27 -38.64
N ASP A 2 35.14 15.15 -39.01
CA ASP A 2 34.73 14.43 -40.22
C ASP A 2 33.48 13.64 -39.85
N LEU A 3 32.31 14.24 -40.14
CA LEU A 3 31.04 13.68 -39.70
C LEU A 3 30.79 12.29 -40.29
N LYS A 4 31.24 12.03 -41.53
CA LYS A 4 31.04 10.73 -42.17
C LYS A 4 31.90 9.66 -41.50
N TYR A 5 33.20 9.93 -41.36
CA TYR A 5 34.14 9.02 -40.71
C TYR A 5 33.74 8.70 -39.27
N GLU A 6 33.49 9.73 -38.46
CA GLU A 6 33.19 9.57 -37.04
C GLU A 6 31.83 8.90 -36.83
N LEU A 7 30.83 9.19 -37.66
CA LEU A 7 29.52 8.53 -37.57
C LEU A 7 29.60 7.05 -37.94
N ASP A 8 30.41 6.68 -38.95
CA ASP A 8 30.63 5.27 -39.31
C ASP A 8 31.28 4.49 -38.16
N ARG A 9 32.26 5.08 -37.46
CA ARG A 9 32.86 4.51 -36.25
C ARG A 9 31.86 4.27 -35.13
N VAL A 10 31.02 5.28 -34.83
CA VAL A 10 29.97 5.14 -33.80
C VAL A 10 28.96 4.07 -34.20
N LYS A 11 28.55 4.02 -35.47
CA LYS A 11 27.63 3.00 -36.00
C LYS A 11 28.20 1.59 -35.86
N GLU A 12 29.48 1.37 -36.22
CA GLU A 12 30.15 0.07 -36.05
C GLU A 12 30.16 -0.36 -34.59
N LYS A 13 30.53 0.55 -33.68
CA LYS A 13 30.55 0.26 -32.25
C LYS A 13 29.15 -0.02 -31.67
N ILE A 14 28.13 0.72 -32.11
CA ILE A 14 26.72 0.46 -31.74
C ILE A 14 26.31 -0.95 -32.18
N TYR A 15 26.67 -1.35 -33.41
CA TYR A 15 26.35 -2.67 -33.93
C TYR A 15 27.06 -3.77 -33.13
N GLU A 16 28.34 -3.61 -32.86
CA GLU A 16 29.12 -4.58 -32.09
C GLU A 16 28.61 -4.72 -30.65
N GLU A 17 28.55 -3.62 -29.89
CA GLU A 17 28.21 -3.69 -28.47
C GLU A 17 26.72 -3.99 -28.23
N PHE A 18 25.82 -3.26 -28.90
CA PHE A 18 24.39 -3.32 -28.55
C PHE A 18 23.62 -4.38 -29.34
N ILE A 19 24.09 -4.77 -30.54
CA ILE A 19 23.40 -5.76 -31.38
C ILE A 19 24.04 -7.14 -31.26
N ILE A 20 25.37 -7.27 -31.41
CA ILE A 20 26.08 -8.56 -31.33
C ILE A 20 26.26 -8.99 -29.87
N GLN A 21 26.93 -8.16 -29.07
CA GLN A 21 27.25 -8.47 -27.67
C GLN A 21 26.03 -8.29 -26.74
N LYS A 22 24.97 -7.63 -27.22
CA LYS A 22 23.71 -7.38 -26.50
C LYS A 22 23.91 -6.58 -25.20
N HIS A 23 24.92 -5.72 -25.14
CA HIS A 23 25.08 -4.76 -24.06
C HIS A 23 23.90 -3.78 -24.02
N PRO A 24 23.53 -3.26 -22.83
CA PRO A 24 22.48 -2.25 -22.71
C PRO A 24 22.84 -0.97 -23.50
N PRO A 25 21.85 -0.32 -24.17
CA PRO A 25 22.10 0.94 -24.87
C PRO A 25 22.43 2.07 -23.88
N ILE A 26 23.21 3.05 -24.32
CA ILE A 26 23.64 4.20 -23.50
C ILE A 26 22.85 5.43 -23.93
N TYR A 27 22.01 5.97 -23.05
CA TYR A 27 21.22 7.18 -23.33
C TYR A 27 21.63 8.40 -22.49
N ASN A 28 22.38 8.19 -21.39
CA ASN A 28 22.92 9.29 -20.61
C ASN A 28 23.91 10.10 -21.47
N PRO A 29 23.76 11.43 -21.58
CA PRO A 29 24.58 12.21 -22.50
C PRO A 29 26.09 12.15 -22.24
N ASP A 30 26.50 12.16 -20.96
CA ASP A 30 27.92 12.19 -20.60
C ASP A 30 28.56 10.82 -20.88
N GLN A 31 27.89 9.72 -20.50
CA GLN A 31 28.33 8.35 -20.84
C GLN A 31 28.33 8.11 -22.35
N PHE A 32 27.38 8.69 -23.09
CA PHE A 32 27.32 8.53 -24.54
C PHE A 32 28.43 9.30 -25.24
N ALA A 33 28.85 10.45 -24.71
CA ALA A 33 30.02 11.18 -25.21
C ALA A 33 31.31 10.36 -25.02
N GLU A 34 31.49 9.72 -23.86
CA GLU A 34 32.60 8.78 -23.61
C GLU A 34 32.54 7.56 -24.54
N PHE A 35 31.34 7.05 -24.83
CA PHE A 35 31.13 5.99 -25.80
C PHE A 35 31.57 6.41 -27.22
N CYS A 36 31.23 7.62 -27.66
CA CYS A 36 31.70 8.16 -28.94
C CYS A 36 33.24 8.29 -28.97
N HIS A 37 33.84 8.82 -27.90
CA HIS A 37 35.29 8.95 -27.80
C HIS A 37 35.99 7.59 -27.93
N SER A 38 35.51 6.60 -27.18
CA SER A 38 36.04 5.23 -27.24
C SER A 38 35.72 4.48 -28.53
N ALA A 39 34.91 5.04 -29.44
CA ALA A 39 34.73 4.55 -30.81
C ALA A 39 35.78 5.13 -31.80
N GLY A 40 36.62 6.07 -31.35
CA GLY A 40 37.47 6.87 -32.22
C GLY A 40 36.72 8.04 -32.90
N ALA A 41 35.58 8.46 -32.33
CA ALA A 41 34.74 9.55 -32.81
C ALA A 41 34.69 10.68 -31.77
N GLU A 42 35.84 11.34 -31.58
CA GLU A 42 36.06 12.28 -30.47
C GLU A 42 35.25 13.57 -30.58
N ASN A 43 34.84 13.98 -31.78
CA ASN A 43 34.27 15.30 -32.03
C ASN A 43 32.77 15.26 -32.33
N ILE A 44 32.22 14.14 -32.79
CA ILE A 44 30.84 14.05 -33.29
C ILE A 44 29.81 14.55 -32.28
N PHE A 45 29.95 14.17 -31.01
CA PHE A 45 29.01 14.56 -29.97
C PHE A 45 29.01 16.09 -29.76
N ASN A 46 30.19 16.67 -29.55
CA ASN A 46 30.33 18.11 -29.33
C ASN A 46 29.95 18.92 -30.57
N HIS A 47 30.29 18.42 -31.77
CA HIS A 47 29.95 19.08 -33.02
C HIS A 47 28.44 19.21 -33.22
N ILE A 48 27.67 18.14 -32.97
CA ILE A 48 26.21 18.18 -33.06
C ILE A 48 25.61 19.02 -31.91
N LEU A 49 26.13 18.90 -30.69
CA LEU A 49 25.67 19.66 -29.53
C LEU A 49 25.80 21.18 -29.74
N MET A 50 26.94 21.63 -30.26
CA MET A 50 27.20 23.04 -30.60
C MET A 50 26.27 23.54 -31.69
N SER A 51 25.90 22.68 -32.65
CA SER A 51 24.99 23.05 -33.74
C SER A 51 23.54 23.30 -33.27
N VAL A 52 23.15 22.75 -32.11
CA VAL A 52 21.78 22.88 -31.56
C VAL A 52 21.72 23.75 -30.30
N THR A 53 22.86 24.24 -29.80
CA THR A 53 22.98 24.95 -28.52
C THR A 53 23.59 26.33 -28.69
N SER A 54 23.03 27.33 -28.00
CA SER A 54 23.51 28.70 -27.96
C SER A 54 23.69 29.14 -26.51
N GLU A 55 24.61 30.07 -26.27
CA GLU A 55 24.84 30.70 -24.95
C GLU A 55 23.58 31.39 -24.40
N ARG A 56 22.63 31.78 -25.26
CA ARG A 56 21.35 32.39 -24.87
C ARG A 56 20.36 31.39 -24.26
N HIS A 57 20.62 30.08 -24.39
CA HIS A 57 19.73 29.06 -23.85
C HIS A 57 19.86 28.94 -22.33
N SER A 58 18.73 28.74 -21.65
CA SER A 58 18.72 28.40 -20.22
C SER A 58 19.44 27.09 -19.94
N SER A 59 19.89 26.89 -18.70
CA SER A 59 20.52 25.64 -18.25
C SER A 59 19.65 24.41 -18.54
N SER A 60 18.35 24.50 -18.27
CA SER A 60 17.38 23.43 -18.59
C SER A 60 17.31 23.13 -20.10
N ARG A 61 17.40 24.16 -20.95
CA ARG A 61 17.40 23.99 -22.41
C ARG A 61 18.72 23.38 -22.92
N GLN A 62 19.86 23.77 -22.34
CA GLN A 62 21.16 23.18 -22.66
C GLN A 62 21.19 21.69 -22.31
N GLU A 63 20.67 21.32 -21.14
CA GLU A 63 20.54 19.91 -20.72
C GLU A 63 19.60 19.11 -21.64
N LEU A 64 18.47 19.69 -22.06
CA LEU A 64 17.60 19.08 -23.05
C LEU A 64 18.31 18.85 -24.40
N ASN A 65 19.16 19.79 -24.82
CA ASN A 65 19.91 19.69 -26.06
C ASN A 65 20.99 18.59 -26.02
N LYS A 66 21.62 18.34 -24.86
CA LYS A 66 22.50 17.18 -24.68
C LYS A 66 21.77 15.87 -24.96
N ARG A 67 20.56 15.69 -24.41
CA ARG A 67 19.72 14.51 -24.66
C ARG A 67 19.29 14.39 -26.12
N ARG A 68 18.98 15.52 -26.77
CA ARG A 68 18.67 15.56 -28.21
C ARG A 68 19.85 15.16 -29.08
N THR A 69 21.07 15.53 -28.68
CA THR A 69 22.31 15.16 -29.38
C THR A 69 22.48 13.65 -29.46
N VAL A 70 22.30 12.95 -28.32
CA VAL A 70 22.29 11.47 -28.27
C VAL A 70 21.27 10.89 -29.27
N CYS A 71 20.03 11.39 -29.25
CA CYS A 71 18.96 10.96 -30.13
C CYS A 71 19.29 11.18 -31.62
N ILE A 72 19.87 12.33 -31.97
CA ILE A 72 20.29 12.65 -33.35
C ILE A 72 21.34 11.65 -33.83
N ILE A 73 22.37 11.36 -33.03
CA ILE A 73 23.45 10.44 -33.40
C ILE A 73 22.91 9.02 -33.61
N TYR A 74 22.06 8.52 -32.71
CA TYR A 74 21.40 7.22 -32.89
C TYR A 74 20.57 7.16 -34.16
N LYS A 75 19.80 8.20 -34.48
CA LYS A 75 19.03 8.27 -35.72
C LYS A 75 19.93 8.28 -36.96
N MET A 76 21.01 9.05 -36.94
CA MET A 76 21.98 9.08 -38.04
C MET A 76 22.62 7.69 -38.26
N CYS A 77 23.02 7.00 -37.19
CA CYS A 77 23.55 5.64 -37.27
C CYS A 77 22.51 4.65 -37.83
N TYR A 78 21.26 4.77 -37.42
CA TYR A 78 20.15 3.97 -37.95
C TYR A 78 19.90 4.24 -39.44
N CYS A 79 19.98 5.50 -39.88
CA CYS A 79 19.87 5.86 -41.30
C CYS A 79 21.00 5.26 -42.13
N LEU A 80 22.22 5.17 -41.60
CA LEU A 80 23.34 4.47 -42.25
C LEU A 80 23.15 2.95 -42.28
N SER A 81 22.62 2.37 -41.20
CA SER A 81 22.34 0.93 -41.12
C SER A 81 21.12 0.65 -40.24
N GLN A 82 20.10 0.07 -40.87
CA GLN A 82 18.85 -0.32 -40.20
C GLN A 82 19.03 -1.43 -39.16
N LEU A 83 20.23 -2.03 -39.08
CA LEU A 83 20.61 -2.96 -38.02
C LEU A 83 20.91 -2.24 -36.69
N CYS A 84 21.29 -0.96 -36.73
CA CYS A 84 21.56 -0.11 -35.56
C CYS A 84 20.26 0.49 -34.98
N ASN A 85 19.22 -0.33 -34.84
CA ASN A 85 17.85 0.12 -34.54
C ASN A 85 17.48 0.10 -33.06
N ILE A 86 18.46 0.05 -32.15
CA ILE A 86 18.19 -0.15 -30.71
C ILE A 86 17.28 0.93 -30.13
N MET A 87 17.54 2.20 -30.46
CA MET A 87 16.71 3.32 -30.04
C MET A 87 15.32 3.25 -30.67
N GLN A 88 15.24 2.92 -31.96
CA GLN A 88 13.97 2.79 -32.70
C GLN A 88 13.10 1.66 -32.13
N VAL A 89 13.70 0.55 -31.73
CA VAL A 89 13.02 -0.57 -31.07
C VAL A 89 12.53 -0.15 -29.68
N ASP A 90 13.37 0.51 -28.89
CA ASP A 90 13.00 0.94 -27.54
C ASP A 90 11.88 1.99 -27.56
N HIS A 91 11.94 2.92 -28.52
CA HIS A 91 10.91 3.91 -28.78
C HIS A 91 9.61 3.24 -29.28
N ALA A 92 9.68 2.25 -30.18
CA ALA A 92 8.51 1.50 -30.63
C ALA A 92 7.81 0.76 -29.46
N ILE A 93 8.60 0.13 -28.58
CA ILE A 93 8.08 -0.53 -27.37
C ILE A 93 7.43 0.50 -26.44
N TYR A 94 8.04 1.68 -26.28
CA TYR A 94 7.49 2.77 -25.49
C TYR A 94 6.14 3.25 -26.04
N LEU A 95 6.03 3.53 -27.33
CA LEU A 95 4.77 3.98 -27.95
C LEU A 95 3.68 2.89 -27.88
N ASN A 96 4.05 1.63 -28.13
CA ASN A 96 3.13 0.49 -27.96
C ASN A 96 2.67 0.33 -26.50
N SER A 97 3.50 0.71 -25.53
CA SER A 97 3.16 0.76 -24.10
C SER A 97 2.28 1.95 -23.71
N ASN A 98 2.15 2.96 -24.57
CA ASN A 98 1.28 4.12 -24.35
C ASN A 98 0.03 4.10 -25.24
N ASN A 99 -0.33 2.92 -25.78
CA ASN A 99 -1.49 2.70 -26.64
C ASN A 99 -1.57 3.62 -27.86
N VAL A 100 -0.42 4.02 -28.43
CA VAL A 100 -0.41 4.70 -29.73
C VAL A 100 -1.11 3.80 -30.76
N ASN A 101 -2.01 4.38 -31.54
CA ASN A 101 -2.80 3.64 -32.52
C ASN A 101 -1.92 3.16 -33.70
N GLN A 102 -2.49 2.32 -34.56
CA GLN A 102 -1.75 1.74 -35.69
C GLN A 102 -1.19 2.81 -36.62
N GLU A 103 -1.98 3.84 -36.89
CA GLU A 103 -1.60 4.95 -37.76
C GLU A 103 -0.44 5.74 -37.18
N GLY A 104 -0.48 6.05 -35.88
CA GLY A 104 0.61 6.73 -35.17
C GLY A 104 1.89 5.90 -35.15
N MET A 105 1.81 4.59 -34.88
CA MET A 105 2.97 3.70 -34.95
C MET A 105 3.57 3.62 -36.37
N ASN A 106 2.72 3.57 -37.39
CA ASN A 106 3.17 3.58 -38.79
C ASN A 106 3.78 4.92 -39.17
N THR A 107 3.20 6.04 -38.72
CA THR A 107 3.71 7.38 -38.96
C THR A 107 5.10 7.54 -38.36
N GLU A 108 5.28 7.17 -37.09
CA GLU A 108 6.59 7.23 -36.42
C GLU A 108 7.64 6.32 -37.08
N PHE A 109 7.22 5.17 -37.63
CA PHE A 109 8.09 4.31 -38.43
C PHE A 109 8.49 4.99 -39.75
N GLN A 110 7.55 5.58 -40.48
CA GLN A 110 7.84 6.32 -41.72
C GLN A 110 8.75 7.53 -41.49
N LEU A 111 8.63 8.18 -40.33
CA LEU A 111 9.52 9.27 -39.90
C LEU A 111 10.91 8.78 -39.44
N GLY A 112 11.16 7.47 -39.40
CA GLY A 112 12.44 6.89 -38.94
C GLY A 112 12.65 6.95 -37.42
N ASN A 113 11.61 7.28 -36.66
CA ASN A 113 11.67 7.41 -35.20
C ASN A 113 11.51 6.06 -34.49
N THR A 114 10.86 5.09 -35.13
CA THR A 114 10.61 3.74 -34.59
C THR A 114 10.88 2.67 -35.63
N CYS A 115 10.92 1.41 -35.19
CA CYS A 115 10.87 0.27 -36.11
C CYS A 115 9.40 -0.08 -36.46
N SER A 116 9.20 -0.98 -37.43
CA SER A 116 7.86 -1.43 -37.78
C SER A 116 7.16 -2.11 -36.60
N ARG A 117 5.83 -2.01 -36.52
CA ARG A 117 5.04 -2.71 -35.49
C ARG A 117 5.28 -4.22 -35.49
N LYS A 118 5.49 -4.82 -36.67
CA LYS A 118 5.80 -6.25 -36.81
C LYS A 118 7.12 -6.57 -36.09
N THR A 119 8.15 -5.76 -36.31
CA THR A 119 9.46 -5.91 -35.66
C THR A 119 9.36 -5.79 -34.14
N SER A 120 8.66 -4.77 -33.64
CA SER A 120 8.49 -4.59 -32.18
C SER A 120 7.70 -5.74 -31.55
N ASN A 121 6.64 -6.22 -32.21
CA ASN A 121 5.84 -7.36 -31.72
C ASN A 121 6.65 -8.67 -31.70
N ILE A 122 7.46 -8.94 -32.74
CA ILE A 122 8.35 -10.10 -32.76
C ILE A 122 9.33 -10.05 -31.57
N LYS A 123 9.89 -8.86 -31.28
CA LYS A 123 10.79 -8.69 -30.14
C LYS A 123 10.08 -8.92 -28.80
N LEU A 124 8.88 -8.38 -28.62
CA LEU A 124 8.08 -8.58 -27.40
C LEU A 124 7.68 -10.05 -27.20
N ASN A 125 7.32 -10.75 -28.28
CA ASN A 125 7.03 -12.18 -28.24
C ASN A 125 8.26 -13.01 -27.87
N LYS A 126 9.43 -12.69 -28.45
CA LYS A 126 10.69 -13.36 -28.08
C LYS A 126 11.00 -13.17 -26.59
N LEU A 127 10.89 -11.95 -26.08
CA LEU A 127 11.07 -11.67 -24.66
C LEU A 127 10.09 -12.50 -23.79
N SER A 128 8.82 -12.57 -24.19
CA SER A 128 7.81 -13.39 -23.50
C SER A 128 8.16 -14.88 -23.46
N ASN A 129 8.71 -15.41 -24.56
CA ASN A 129 9.13 -16.81 -24.67
C ASN A 129 10.38 -17.12 -23.83
N ASP A 130 11.34 -16.19 -23.77
CA ASP A 130 12.59 -16.36 -23.01
C ASP A 130 12.39 -16.24 -21.48
N HIS A 131 11.22 -15.76 -21.03
CA HIS A 131 10.88 -15.45 -19.64
C HIS A 131 11.17 -16.59 -18.65
N HIS A 132 10.83 -17.84 -18.98
CA HIS A 132 11.02 -18.98 -18.09
C HIS A 132 12.51 -19.23 -17.79
N ASN A 133 13.36 -19.21 -18.83
CA ASN A 133 14.80 -19.42 -18.70
C ASN A 133 15.46 -18.30 -17.88
N ASN A 134 15.00 -17.06 -18.08
CA ASN A 134 15.48 -15.91 -17.31
C ASN A 134 15.10 -16.02 -15.83
N LEU A 135 13.90 -16.54 -15.53
CA LEU A 135 13.43 -16.76 -14.17
C LEU A 135 14.22 -17.87 -13.45
N GLU A 136 14.52 -18.98 -14.14
CA GLU A 136 15.35 -20.05 -13.57
C GLU A 136 16.78 -19.59 -13.25
N THR A 137 17.36 -18.80 -14.17
CA THR A 137 18.69 -18.18 -13.98
C THR A 137 18.66 -17.25 -12.76
N PHE A 138 17.63 -16.40 -12.67
CA PHE A 138 17.44 -15.49 -11.53
C PHE A 138 17.39 -16.22 -10.18
N PHE A 139 16.61 -17.31 -10.04
CA PHE A 139 16.56 -18.04 -8.78
C PHE A 139 17.89 -18.71 -8.44
N SER A 140 18.61 -19.20 -9.45
CA SER A 140 19.94 -19.80 -9.25
C SER A 140 20.94 -18.76 -8.74
N GLU A 141 20.94 -17.56 -9.31
CA GLU A 141 21.75 -16.43 -8.84
C GLU A 141 21.33 -15.94 -7.45
N ALA A 142 20.02 -15.83 -7.19
CA ALA A 142 19.49 -15.41 -5.89
C ALA A 142 19.92 -16.38 -4.78
N ILE A 143 19.94 -17.69 -5.06
CA ILE A 143 20.43 -18.70 -4.12
C ILE A 143 21.95 -18.61 -3.95
N LYS A 144 22.71 -18.47 -5.04
CA LYS A 144 24.18 -18.40 -5.02
C LYS A 144 24.68 -17.18 -4.24
N ASN A 145 24.07 -16.03 -4.48
CA ASN A 145 24.47 -14.75 -3.88
C ASN A 145 23.74 -14.46 -2.55
N GLU A 146 22.79 -15.31 -2.17
CA GLU A 146 21.94 -15.17 -0.98
C GLU A 146 21.16 -13.85 -0.96
N TRP A 147 20.52 -13.49 -2.08
CA TRP A 147 19.71 -12.28 -2.16
C TRP A 147 18.40 -12.44 -1.39
N LEU A 148 18.03 -11.43 -0.61
CA LEU A 148 16.72 -11.40 0.03
C LEU A 148 15.59 -11.25 -1.00
N LEU A 149 14.58 -12.12 -0.89
CA LEU A 149 13.39 -12.14 -1.76
C LEU A 149 12.11 -11.86 -0.96
N VAL A 150 11.20 -11.09 -1.55
CA VAL A 150 9.83 -10.85 -1.06
C VAL A 150 8.83 -11.29 -2.11
N LEU A 151 7.90 -12.17 -1.72
CA LEU A 151 6.85 -12.70 -2.60
C LEU A 151 5.59 -11.84 -2.48
N ILE A 152 5.00 -11.45 -3.59
CA ILE A 152 3.74 -10.69 -3.59
C ILE A 152 2.76 -11.40 -4.52
N ILE A 153 1.58 -11.72 -3.99
CA ILE A 153 0.49 -12.37 -4.70
C ILE A 153 -0.73 -11.49 -4.55
N ASP A 154 -1.31 -11.06 -5.67
CA ASP A 154 -2.42 -10.13 -5.66
C ASP A 154 -3.33 -10.28 -6.88
N ASP A 155 -4.59 -9.85 -6.73
CA ASP A 155 -5.58 -9.94 -7.79
C ASP A 155 -5.54 -8.72 -8.72
N PHE A 156 -5.60 -8.99 -10.02
CA PHE A 156 -5.74 -8.00 -11.06
C PHE A 156 -7.12 -8.15 -11.68
N THR A 157 -7.97 -7.17 -11.45
CA THR A 157 -9.26 -7.10 -12.10
C THR A 157 -9.18 -6.20 -13.34
N LYS A 158 -9.52 -6.74 -14.52
CA LYS A 158 -9.53 -5.98 -15.78
C LYS A 158 -10.65 -4.92 -15.77
N ILE A 159 -10.30 -3.64 -15.67
CA ILE A 159 -11.25 -2.51 -15.50
C ILE A 159 -11.90 -2.04 -16.82
N HIS A 160 -11.76 -2.78 -17.92
CA HIS A 160 -12.34 -2.42 -19.21
C HIS A 160 -13.82 -2.84 -19.31
N THR A 161 -14.65 -2.38 -18.38
CA THR A 161 -16.10 -2.57 -18.44
C THR A 161 -16.73 -1.44 -19.25
N ASN A 162 -17.57 -1.79 -20.23
CA ASN A 162 -18.36 -0.81 -20.98
C ASN A 162 -19.26 -0.05 -20.00
N ARG A 163 -18.97 1.24 -19.77
CA ARG A 163 -19.73 2.08 -18.82
C ARG A 163 -21.12 2.47 -19.32
N ARG A 164 -21.39 2.28 -20.61
CA ARG A 164 -22.71 2.41 -21.23
C ARG A 164 -22.99 1.11 -21.99
N PRO A 165 -24.10 0.41 -21.70
CA PRO A 165 -24.53 -0.71 -22.52
C PRO A 165 -24.91 -0.16 -23.90
N ASN A 166 -24.07 -0.42 -24.90
CA ASN A 166 -24.51 -0.37 -26.29
C ASN A 166 -24.82 -1.82 -26.65
N HIS A 167 -26.09 -2.07 -26.97
CA HIS A 167 -26.73 -3.35 -27.31
C HIS A 167 -25.90 -4.65 -27.25
N GLN A 168 -26.39 -5.61 -26.45
CA GLN A 168 -26.10 -7.06 -26.44
C GLN A 168 -24.73 -7.60 -25.99
N GLN A 169 -23.71 -6.79 -25.69
CA GLN A 169 -22.45 -7.32 -25.13
C GLN A 169 -22.33 -7.08 -23.61
N PHE A 170 -22.41 -8.17 -22.83
CA PHE A 170 -22.02 -8.18 -21.43
C PHE A 170 -20.51 -7.87 -21.32
N SER A 171 -20.13 -6.93 -20.44
CA SER A 171 -18.72 -6.72 -20.14
C SER A 171 -18.20 -7.85 -19.27
N ASN A 172 -17.41 -8.77 -19.83
CA ASN A 172 -16.76 -9.81 -19.05
C ASN A 172 -15.58 -9.20 -18.28
N CYS A 173 -15.78 -9.02 -16.98
CA CYS A 173 -14.71 -8.68 -16.05
C CYS A 173 -13.82 -9.90 -15.87
N MET A 174 -12.59 -9.84 -16.37
CA MET A 174 -11.59 -10.92 -16.23
C MET A 174 -10.76 -10.68 -14.97
N SER A 175 -10.68 -11.70 -14.10
CA SER A 175 -9.86 -11.68 -12.88
C SER A 175 -8.59 -12.49 -13.11
N MET A 176 -7.44 -11.86 -12.92
CA MET A 176 -6.13 -12.48 -13.06
C MET A 176 -5.43 -12.48 -11.70
N CYS A 177 -4.64 -13.51 -11.40
CA CYS A 177 -3.68 -13.53 -10.30
C CYS A 177 -2.31 -13.07 -10.82
N THR A 178 -1.69 -12.15 -10.09
CA THR A 178 -0.32 -11.70 -10.32
C THR A 178 0.59 -12.27 -9.23
N ILE A 179 1.62 -13.02 -9.62
CA ILE A 179 2.63 -13.56 -8.72
C ILE A 179 3.97 -12.94 -9.08
N VAL A 180 4.52 -12.10 -8.20
CA VAL A 180 5.81 -11.44 -8.40
C VAL A 180 6.75 -11.68 -7.22
N ILE A 181 8.05 -11.62 -7.49
CA ILE A 181 9.10 -11.57 -6.48
C ILE A 181 9.93 -10.32 -6.65
N LYS A 182 10.13 -9.57 -5.57
CA LYS A 182 11.09 -8.47 -5.51
C LYS A 182 12.38 -8.99 -4.88
N ALA A 183 13.51 -8.77 -5.55
CA ALA A 183 14.83 -9.07 -5.02
C ALA A 183 15.53 -7.81 -4.50
N PHE A 184 16.08 -7.91 -3.29
CA PHE A 184 16.91 -6.88 -2.66
C PHE A 184 18.36 -7.37 -2.64
N LYS A 185 19.07 -7.16 -3.76
CA LYS A 185 20.41 -7.73 -4.00
C LYS A 185 21.49 -7.26 -3.02
N SER A 186 21.30 -6.09 -2.40
CA SER A 186 22.19 -5.55 -1.38
C SER A 186 21.96 -6.12 0.03
N LEU A 187 20.88 -6.88 0.23
CA LEU A 187 20.51 -7.48 1.51
C LEU A 187 20.67 -9.00 1.46
N LYS A 188 21.15 -9.56 2.57
CA LYS A 188 21.29 -11.00 2.73
C LYS A 188 19.95 -11.66 3.01
N ALA A 189 19.76 -12.84 2.42
CA ALA A 189 18.58 -13.66 2.64
C ALA A 189 18.51 -14.15 4.09
N ILE A 190 17.29 -14.20 4.63
CA ILE A 190 17.00 -14.74 5.96
C ILE A 190 17.11 -16.26 5.88
N LYS A 191 18.01 -16.87 6.64
CA LYS A 191 18.24 -18.33 6.59
C LYS A 191 16.99 -19.09 7.03
N LYS A 192 16.82 -20.33 6.58
CA LYS A 192 15.75 -21.19 7.11
C LYS A 192 16.21 -21.75 8.48
N PRO A 193 15.46 -21.53 9.58
CA PRO A 193 15.80 -22.13 10.86
C PRO A 193 15.55 -23.65 10.83
N LYS A 194 16.33 -24.40 11.62
CA LYS A 194 16.14 -25.86 11.79
C LYS A 194 14.74 -26.18 12.34
N ASN A 195 14.26 -25.38 13.29
CA ASN A 195 12.95 -25.54 13.91
C ASN A 195 11.97 -24.49 13.37
N ILE A 196 10.92 -24.94 12.70
CA ILE A 196 9.93 -24.07 12.05
C ILE A 196 9.07 -23.27 13.05
N SER A 197 8.99 -23.73 14.31
CA SER A 197 8.29 -23.00 15.38
C SER A 197 8.95 -21.66 15.70
N LYS A 198 10.20 -21.44 15.28
CA LYS A 198 10.84 -20.11 15.34
C LYS A 198 10.16 -19.10 14.41
N ILE A 199 9.63 -19.56 13.28
CA ILE A 199 8.92 -18.71 12.32
C ILE A 199 7.45 -18.59 12.71
N HIS A 200 6.79 -19.73 12.94
CA HIS A 200 5.34 -19.82 13.13
C HIS A 200 5.03 -20.32 14.53
N HIS A 201 4.32 -19.51 15.32
CA HIS A 201 3.87 -19.94 16.64
C HIS A 201 2.81 -21.03 16.49
N HIS A 202 2.95 -22.17 17.17
CA HIS A 202 2.05 -23.33 17.00
C HIS A 202 0.55 -23.01 17.18
N GLU A 203 0.22 -22.03 18.03
CA GLU A 203 -1.17 -21.58 18.23
C GLU A 203 -1.73 -20.62 17.17
N GLY A 204 -0.95 -20.24 16.14
CA GLY A 204 -1.38 -19.24 15.15
C GLY A 204 -1.29 -17.80 15.67
N VAL A 205 -1.99 -17.51 16.77
CA VAL A 205 -2.06 -16.21 17.42
C VAL A 205 -1.81 -16.38 18.92
N ASN A 206 -0.73 -15.77 19.42
CA ASN A 206 -0.43 -15.70 20.84
C ASN A 206 -1.19 -14.52 21.46
N ILE A 207 -2.40 -14.80 21.94
CA ILE A 207 -3.34 -13.80 22.46
C ILE A 207 -2.74 -13.10 23.70
N LYS A 208 -2.08 -13.84 24.58
CA LYS A 208 -1.44 -13.29 25.78
C LYS A 208 -0.37 -12.27 25.40
N ALA A 209 0.48 -12.56 24.42
CA ALA A 209 1.50 -11.63 23.95
C ALA A 209 0.88 -10.35 23.34
N CYS A 210 -0.29 -10.44 22.70
CA CYS A 210 -1.02 -9.26 22.22
C CYS A 210 -1.60 -8.44 23.37
N ILE A 211 -2.18 -9.08 24.39
CA ILE A 211 -2.66 -8.40 25.60
C ILE A 211 -1.50 -7.67 26.28
N ASP A 212 -0.39 -8.37 26.50
CA ASP A 212 0.79 -7.82 27.16
C ASP A 212 1.34 -6.61 26.39
N ALA A 213 1.41 -6.67 25.05
CA ALA A 213 1.90 -5.56 24.23
C ALA A 213 0.96 -4.35 24.21
N ILE A 214 -0.35 -4.57 24.07
CA ILE A 214 -1.33 -3.48 23.98
C ILE A 214 -1.56 -2.83 25.35
N THR A 215 -1.54 -3.62 26.42
CA THR A 215 -1.87 -3.17 27.78
C THR A 215 -0.64 -2.89 28.65
N ALA A 216 0.57 -3.00 28.07
CA ALA A 216 1.81 -2.55 28.69
C ALA A 216 1.71 -1.10 29.17
N PRO A 217 2.36 -0.73 30.29
CA PRO A 217 2.33 0.64 30.81
C PRO A 217 2.70 1.71 29.77
N GLU A 218 3.74 1.46 28.96
CA GLU A 218 4.18 2.37 27.90
C GLU A 218 3.11 2.55 26.80
N SER A 219 2.56 1.44 26.29
CA SER A 219 1.48 1.46 25.29
C SER A 219 0.24 2.18 25.81
N MET A 220 -0.15 1.90 27.05
CA MET A 220 -1.30 2.54 27.69
C MET A 220 -1.07 4.03 27.95
N ALA A 221 0.15 4.44 28.31
CA ALA A 221 0.52 5.84 28.47
C ALA A 221 0.47 6.60 27.13
N LEU A 222 0.92 5.96 26.03
CA LEU A 222 0.77 6.53 24.69
C LEU A 222 -0.71 6.68 24.34
N LEU A 223 -1.50 5.60 24.46
CA LEU A 223 -2.92 5.61 24.13
C LEU A 223 -3.73 6.61 24.97
N SER A 224 -3.29 6.92 26.20
CA SER A 224 -3.86 7.93 27.11
C SER A 224 -3.94 9.34 26.51
N SER A 225 -3.02 9.66 25.60
CA SER A 225 -2.99 10.93 24.88
C SER A 225 -3.38 10.76 23.42
N THR A 226 -3.78 11.87 22.80
CA THR A 226 -4.04 11.87 21.36
C THR A 226 -2.76 11.55 20.57
N TYR A 227 -2.89 10.90 19.42
CA TYR A 227 -1.73 10.48 18.61
C TYR A 227 -0.80 11.66 18.31
N ALA A 228 -1.34 12.79 17.85
CA ALA A 228 -0.55 13.98 17.55
C ALA A 228 0.19 14.55 18.76
N SER A 229 -0.32 14.38 19.99
CA SER A 229 0.38 14.81 21.22
C SER A 229 1.54 13.89 21.60
N THR A 230 1.52 12.65 21.13
CA THR A 230 2.57 11.65 21.42
C THR A 230 3.59 11.50 20.31
N MET A 231 3.36 12.11 19.15
CA MET A 231 4.31 12.05 18.04
C MET A 231 5.63 12.71 18.47
N PRO A 232 6.78 12.06 18.22
CA PRO A 232 8.06 12.70 18.44
C PRO A 232 8.21 13.91 17.51
N HIS A 233 8.95 14.91 17.95
CA HIS A 233 9.10 16.18 17.24
C HIS A 233 9.57 16.02 15.78
N TRP A 234 10.44 15.04 15.50
CA TRP A 234 10.87 14.75 14.14
C TRP A 234 9.73 14.26 13.25
N LEU A 235 8.80 13.45 13.78
CA LEU A 235 7.63 12.95 13.04
C LEU A 235 6.67 14.09 12.72
N THR A 236 6.41 14.96 13.69
CA THR A 236 5.61 16.18 13.50
C THR A 236 6.21 17.08 12.43
N LYS A 237 7.53 17.31 12.45
CA LYS A 237 8.23 18.08 11.40
C LYS A 237 8.17 17.43 10.02
N SER A 238 8.18 16.10 9.98
CA SER A 238 8.19 15.33 8.73
C SER A 238 6.92 15.54 7.89
N PHE A 239 5.78 15.80 8.52
CA PHE A 239 4.53 16.14 7.80
C PHE A 239 4.65 17.38 6.91
N PHE A 240 5.46 18.35 7.31
CA PHE A 240 5.62 19.62 6.59
C PHE A 240 6.85 19.61 5.68
N THR A 241 7.50 18.46 5.52
CA THR A 241 8.59 18.31 4.55
C THR A 241 7.99 18.19 3.14
N PRO A 242 8.38 19.04 2.18
CA PRO A 242 7.85 19.03 0.81
C PRO A 242 7.73 17.64 0.15
N ASP A 243 8.76 16.81 0.29
CA ASP A 243 8.79 15.50 -0.33
C ASP A 243 7.83 14.50 0.34
N LEU A 244 7.68 14.56 1.67
CA LEU A 244 6.77 13.68 2.40
C LEU A 244 5.31 14.13 2.23
N GLU A 245 5.05 15.43 2.20
CA GLU A 245 3.74 15.99 1.82
C GLU A 245 3.34 15.52 0.41
N ARG A 246 4.30 15.53 -0.53
CA ARG A 246 4.10 14.94 -1.86
C ARG A 246 3.78 13.45 -1.76
N HIS A 247 4.54 12.66 -0.99
CA HIS A 247 4.27 11.22 -0.83
C HIS A 247 2.88 10.92 -0.26
N ILE A 248 2.36 11.77 0.63
CA ILE A 248 1.01 11.64 1.19
C ILE A 248 -0.05 11.81 0.10
N LEU A 249 0.09 12.85 -0.71
CA LEU A 249 -0.84 13.17 -1.79
C LEU A 249 -0.76 12.15 -2.94
N GLU A 250 0.44 11.61 -3.19
CA GLU A 250 0.74 10.68 -4.28
C GLU A 250 0.70 9.20 -3.87
N GLU A 251 0.17 8.86 -2.70
CA GLU A 251 0.17 7.46 -2.24
C GLU A 251 -0.54 6.51 -3.23
N HIS A 252 -1.56 7.00 -3.94
CA HIS A 252 -2.29 6.26 -4.98
C HIS A 252 -1.85 6.62 -6.41
N LEU A 253 -0.76 7.40 -6.59
CA LEU A 253 -0.17 7.63 -7.91
C LEU A 253 0.88 6.56 -8.17
N TYR A 254 0.44 5.50 -8.84
CA TYR A 254 1.31 4.43 -9.34
C TYR A 254 1.90 4.86 -10.68
N CYS A 255 3.21 5.11 -10.72
CA CYS A 255 3.91 5.46 -11.95
C CYS A 255 5.41 5.19 -11.83
N ASP A 256 6.00 4.72 -12.93
CA ASP A 256 7.43 4.42 -13.07
C ASP A 256 8.35 5.65 -12.89
N ASP A 257 7.80 6.87 -12.94
CA ASP A 257 8.57 8.13 -13.00
C ASP A 257 8.46 8.97 -11.70
N SER A 258 7.88 8.41 -10.63
CA SER A 258 7.89 9.12 -9.33
C SER A 258 9.26 8.98 -8.67
N GLY A 259 9.97 10.10 -8.47
CA GLY A 259 11.28 10.19 -7.80
C GLY A 259 11.30 9.78 -6.32
N VAL A 260 10.37 8.93 -5.90
CA VAL A 260 10.21 8.44 -4.54
C VAL A 260 10.95 7.11 -4.44
N ARG A 261 12.12 7.15 -3.77
CA ARG A 261 12.96 6.06 -3.21
C ARG A 261 12.80 4.66 -3.83
N HIS A 262 13.93 4.03 -4.18
CA HIS A 262 14.24 2.64 -4.64
C HIS A 262 13.19 1.50 -4.60
N MET A 263 12.11 1.59 -3.83
CA MET A 263 11.02 0.63 -3.76
C MET A 263 9.92 0.82 -4.80
N ARG A 264 9.76 2.03 -5.36
CA ARG A 264 8.71 2.30 -6.36
C ARG A 264 9.06 1.88 -7.78
N THR A 265 10.28 1.40 -8.01
CA THR A 265 10.76 1.00 -9.33
C THR A 265 10.47 -0.49 -9.60
N MET A 266 10.35 -0.84 -10.88
CA MET A 266 10.27 -2.23 -11.35
C MET A 266 11.63 -2.96 -11.28
N ASP A 267 12.70 -2.29 -10.84
CA ASP A 267 14.05 -2.86 -10.75
C ASP A 267 14.05 -4.11 -9.88
N ASN A 268 14.72 -5.17 -10.31
CA ASN A 268 14.78 -6.43 -9.55
C ASN A 268 13.40 -7.03 -9.17
N LEU A 269 12.30 -6.62 -9.83
CA LEU A 269 10.98 -7.24 -9.69
C LEU A 269 10.74 -8.28 -10.80
N HIS A 270 10.53 -9.54 -10.45
CA HIS A 270 10.40 -10.64 -11.41
C HIS A 270 8.98 -11.18 -11.36
N LEU A 271 8.38 -11.39 -12.54
CA LEU A 271 7.10 -12.07 -12.66
C LEU A 271 7.35 -13.57 -12.57
N ILE A 272 6.63 -14.27 -11.71
CA ILE A 272 6.61 -15.74 -11.73
C ILE A 272 5.48 -16.20 -12.64
N ASN A 273 4.28 -15.64 -12.45
CA ASN A 273 3.13 -15.97 -13.27
C ASN A 273 2.08 -14.85 -13.26
N PHE A 274 1.32 -14.77 -14.35
CA PHE A 274 0.14 -13.92 -14.49
C PHE A 274 -0.94 -14.74 -15.19
N MET A 275 -1.97 -15.17 -14.47
CA MET A 275 -2.92 -16.19 -14.95
C MET A 275 -4.35 -15.89 -14.51
N GLU A 276 -5.33 -16.42 -15.21
CA GLU A 276 -6.74 -16.27 -14.83
C GLU A 276 -7.03 -17.04 -13.54
N LEU A 277 -7.36 -16.31 -12.48
CA LEU A 277 -7.61 -16.83 -11.13
C LEU A 277 -8.17 -15.68 -10.27
N GLN A 278 -9.21 -15.92 -9.46
CA GLN A 278 -9.89 -14.82 -8.75
C GLN A 278 -9.27 -14.45 -7.41
N LEU A 279 -8.53 -15.37 -6.77
CA LEU A 279 -7.96 -15.21 -5.42
C LEU A 279 -8.99 -14.86 -4.33
N LYS A 280 -10.14 -15.53 -4.36
CA LYS A 280 -11.23 -15.38 -3.38
C LYS A 280 -11.40 -16.57 -2.44
N SER A 281 -10.68 -17.66 -2.66
CA SER A 281 -10.73 -18.84 -1.78
C SER A 281 -9.34 -19.38 -1.42
N LYS A 282 -9.31 -20.23 -0.40
CA LYS A 282 -8.09 -20.93 0.02
C LYS A 282 -7.53 -21.81 -1.11
N GLU A 283 -8.39 -22.46 -1.88
CA GLU A 283 -8.02 -23.32 -3.00
C GLU A 283 -7.36 -22.51 -4.13
N GLU A 284 -7.90 -21.33 -4.45
CA GLU A 284 -7.27 -20.45 -5.44
C GLU A 284 -5.90 -19.96 -4.96
N PHE A 285 -5.76 -19.58 -3.69
CA PHE A 285 -4.44 -19.26 -3.13
C PHE A 285 -3.49 -20.46 -3.13
N ALA A 286 -3.99 -21.68 -2.87
CA ALA A 286 -3.20 -22.90 -2.98
C ALA A 286 -2.67 -23.12 -4.40
N THR A 287 -3.51 -22.90 -5.42
CA THR A 287 -3.10 -22.91 -6.83
C THR A 287 -2.04 -21.85 -7.12
N ALA A 288 -2.21 -20.63 -6.61
CA ALA A 288 -1.19 -19.58 -6.77
C ALA A 288 0.16 -19.97 -6.13
N TYR A 289 0.14 -20.57 -4.94
CA TYR A 289 1.35 -21.09 -4.30
C TYR A 289 2.00 -22.23 -5.09
N ASP A 290 1.21 -23.15 -5.64
CA ASP A 290 1.73 -24.24 -6.46
C ASP A 290 2.46 -23.69 -7.71
N MET A 291 1.88 -22.69 -8.36
CA MET A 291 2.49 -21.99 -9.49
C MET A 291 3.77 -21.24 -9.09
N ALA A 292 3.78 -20.59 -7.92
CA ALA A 292 4.98 -19.93 -7.41
C ALA A 292 6.12 -20.94 -7.16
N LEU A 293 5.79 -22.08 -6.53
CA LEU A 293 6.74 -23.13 -6.18
C LEU A 293 7.32 -23.83 -7.41
N THR A 294 6.48 -24.19 -8.37
CA THR A 294 6.87 -24.79 -9.65
C THR A 294 7.66 -23.81 -10.52
N GLY A 295 7.37 -22.51 -10.42
CA GLY A 295 8.13 -21.43 -11.08
C GLY A 295 9.52 -21.14 -10.53
N GLY A 296 10.09 -21.99 -9.66
CA GLY A 296 11.48 -21.92 -9.19
C GLY A 296 11.65 -21.58 -7.70
N LEU A 297 10.63 -21.00 -7.06
CA LEU A 297 10.68 -20.57 -5.65
C LEU A 297 10.97 -21.73 -4.67
N LYS A 298 10.56 -22.94 -5.01
CA LYS A 298 10.74 -24.15 -4.18
C LYS A 298 12.22 -24.40 -3.83
N LYS A 299 13.16 -24.16 -4.75
CA LYS A 299 14.60 -24.35 -4.49
C LYS A 299 15.12 -23.33 -3.46
N TYR A 300 14.64 -22.10 -3.53
CA TYR A 300 15.01 -21.03 -2.62
C TYR A 300 14.46 -21.26 -1.20
N LEU A 301 13.18 -21.64 -1.07
CA LEU A 301 12.52 -21.93 0.22
C LEU A 301 13.09 -23.13 0.99
N LYS A 302 13.93 -23.96 0.36
CA LYS A 302 14.67 -25.00 1.08
C LYS A 302 15.76 -24.41 1.97
N LYS A 303 16.31 -23.24 1.61
CA LYS A 303 17.46 -22.61 2.28
C LYS A 303 17.10 -21.33 3.04
N PHE A 304 16.08 -20.62 2.59
CA PHE A 304 15.78 -19.27 3.07
C PHE A 304 14.29 -19.08 3.36
N VAL A 305 13.99 -18.06 4.16
CA VAL A 305 12.64 -17.58 4.46
C VAL A 305 12.23 -16.52 3.44
N VAL A 306 10.94 -16.52 3.06
CA VAL A 306 10.36 -15.49 2.18
C VAL A 306 9.16 -14.87 2.87
N VAL A 307 9.18 -13.56 3.00
CA VAL A 307 8.03 -12.80 3.52
C VAL A 307 7.06 -12.51 2.37
N GLN A 308 5.77 -12.63 2.64
CA GLN A 308 4.69 -12.37 1.69
C GLN A 308 3.74 -11.32 2.26
N PRO A 309 4.00 -10.02 2.06
CA PRO A 309 3.03 -8.97 2.37
C PRO A 309 1.86 -9.05 1.39
N GLY A 310 0.66 -8.76 1.88
CA GLY A 310 -0.54 -8.72 1.04
C GLY A 310 -1.75 -8.18 1.77
N ASP A 311 -2.81 -7.97 1.01
CA ASP A 311 -4.11 -7.56 1.52
C ASP A 311 -4.74 -8.61 2.47
N TRP A 312 -6.00 -8.42 2.86
CA TRP A 312 -6.64 -9.36 3.78
C TRP A 312 -6.71 -10.80 3.24
N PRO A 313 -7.35 -11.08 2.08
CA PRO A 313 -7.30 -12.41 1.45
C PRO A 313 -5.88 -13.00 1.36
N SER A 314 -4.91 -12.23 0.86
CA SER A 314 -3.56 -12.70 0.57
C SER A 314 -2.80 -13.13 1.83
N GLN A 315 -2.89 -12.36 2.91
CA GLN A 315 -2.30 -12.79 4.18
C GLN A 315 -3.12 -13.90 4.86
N PHE A 316 -4.45 -13.87 4.75
CA PHE A 316 -5.34 -14.74 5.53
C PHE A 316 -5.31 -16.17 5.00
N TYR A 317 -5.58 -16.36 3.71
CA TYR A 317 -5.52 -17.67 3.07
C TYR A 317 -4.09 -18.20 3.02
N GLY A 318 -3.10 -17.32 2.80
CA GLY A 318 -1.69 -17.67 2.93
C GLY A 318 -1.37 -18.28 4.30
N ARG A 319 -1.84 -17.67 5.39
CA ARG A 319 -1.66 -18.24 6.75
C ARG A 319 -2.36 -19.58 6.89
N GLN A 320 -3.62 -19.71 6.48
CA GLN A 320 -4.34 -20.98 6.59
C GLN A 320 -3.60 -22.12 5.87
N ILE A 321 -3.06 -21.86 4.67
CA ILE A 321 -2.27 -22.82 3.91
C ILE A 321 -1.00 -23.20 4.67
N VAL A 322 -0.23 -22.21 5.14
CA VAL A 322 1.02 -22.46 5.88
C VAL A 322 0.75 -23.24 7.18
N TYR A 323 -0.27 -22.86 7.94
CA TYR A 323 -0.61 -23.47 9.23
C TYR A 323 -1.15 -24.89 9.13
N GLU A 324 -1.77 -25.25 8.00
CA GLU A 324 -2.15 -26.64 7.72
C GLU A 324 -0.92 -27.56 7.74
N TYR A 325 0.22 -27.10 7.24
CA TYR A 325 1.48 -27.85 7.24
C TYR A 325 2.21 -27.78 8.59
N VAL A 326 2.24 -26.61 9.24
CA VAL A 326 2.87 -26.44 10.58
C VAL A 326 2.21 -27.35 11.61
N THR A 327 0.87 -27.41 11.63
CA THR A 327 0.11 -28.23 12.59
C THR A 327 0.35 -29.72 12.39
N ARG A 328 0.43 -30.19 11.14
CA ARG A 328 0.73 -31.60 10.82
C ARG A 328 2.13 -32.00 11.28
N GLN A 329 3.14 -31.16 11.07
CA GLN A 329 4.51 -31.44 11.53
C GLN A 329 4.58 -31.55 13.06
N THR A 330 3.86 -30.68 13.77
CA THR A 330 3.82 -30.69 15.23
C THR A 330 3.18 -31.96 15.79
N LYS A 331 2.06 -32.42 15.19
CA LYS A 331 1.39 -33.67 15.57
C LYS A 331 2.27 -34.91 15.32
N ASN A 332 2.94 -34.98 14.18
CA ASN A 332 3.85 -36.10 13.88
C ASN A 332 5.06 -36.16 14.81
N PHE A 333 5.55 -35.01 15.29
CA PHE A 333 6.65 -34.95 16.25
C PHE A 333 6.23 -35.42 17.65
N GLN A 334 4.99 -35.09 18.08
CA GLN A 334 4.43 -35.54 19.37
C GLN A 334 4.14 -37.05 19.39
N ILE A 335 3.68 -37.63 18.27
CA ILE A 335 3.44 -39.08 18.16
C ILE A 335 4.76 -39.87 18.23
N ASN A 336 5.85 -39.34 17.67
CA ASN A 336 7.16 -40.01 17.68
C ASN A 336 7.97 -39.81 18.98
N SER A 337 7.51 -38.98 19.91
CA SER A 337 8.19 -38.68 21.18
C SER A 337 7.40 -39.10 22.44
N GLY A 338 6.21 -39.67 22.27
CA GLY A 338 5.36 -40.18 23.36
C GLY A 338 5.25 -41.71 23.34
N SER A 339 5.46 -42.32 24.51
CA SER A 339 5.24 -43.75 24.78
C SER A 339 3.89 -44.24 24.27
N ILE A 340 3.89 -45.41 23.64
CA ILE A 340 2.69 -46.16 23.25
C ILE A 340 1.85 -46.41 24.50
N THR A 341 0.65 -45.84 24.55
CA THR A 341 -0.47 -46.42 25.31
C THR A 341 -1.69 -46.44 24.41
N SER A 342 -2.06 -47.66 24.04
CA SER A 342 -3.19 -48.04 23.20
C SER A 342 -4.54 -47.73 23.84
N ASN A 343 -5.46 -47.17 23.04
CA ASN A 343 -6.88 -47.58 22.85
C ASN A 343 -7.84 -46.39 22.68
N GLY A 344 -8.38 -46.25 21.47
CA GLY A 344 -9.53 -45.41 21.13
C GLY A 344 -9.88 -45.59 19.65
N PRO A 345 -11.17 -45.76 19.26
CA PRO A 345 -11.52 -46.34 17.98
C PRO A 345 -11.23 -45.43 16.79
N THR A 346 -10.71 -46.07 15.75
CA THR A 346 -10.41 -45.54 14.42
C THR A 346 -11.68 -45.20 13.65
N SER A 347 -11.93 -43.91 13.38
CA SER A 347 -12.70 -43.46 12.21
C SER A 347 -12.50 -41.97 11.90
N SER A 348 -11.43 -41.64 11.20
CA SER A 348 -11.49 -40.63 10.14
C SER A 348 -10.29 -40.78 9.21
N THR A 349 -10.60 -41.12 7.97
CA THR A 349 -9.66 -41.26 6.86
C THR A 349 -8.75 -40.03 6.78
N PRO A 350 -7.42 -40.17 6.61
CA PRO A 350 -6.54 -39.03 6.40
C PRO A 350 -6.95 -38.33 5.10
N ARG A 351 -7.40 -37.07 5.20
CA ARG A 351 -7.71 -36.23 4.03
C ARG A 351 -6.47 -36.16 3.13
N GLN A 352 -6.61 -36.57 1.87
CA GLN A 352 -5.56 -36.39 0.86
C GLN A 352 -5.21 -34.89 0.69
N PRO A 353 -3.94 -34.56 0.39
CA PRO A 353 -3.52 -33.19 0.23
C PRO A 353 -4.18 -32.53 -0.99
N MET A 354 -4.62 -31.27 -0.83
CA MET A 354 -5.11 -30.44 -1.95
C MET A 354 -3.96 -29.88 -2.81
N LEU A 355 -2.68 -30.09 -2.40
CA LEU A 355 -1.49 -29.74 -3.19
C LEU A 355 -0.67 -30.99 -3.49
N ASN A 356 -0.18 -31.13 -4.73
CA ASN A 356 0.88 -32.07 -5.12
C ASN A 356 2.29 -31.55 -4.76
N VAL A 357 2.47 -31.02 -3.54
CA VAL A 357 3.73 -30.39 -3.10
C VAL A 357 4.36 -31.17 -1.93
N PRO A 358 5.70 -31.38 -1.91
CA PRO A 358 6.37 -31.87 -0.72
C PRO A 358 6.32 -30.81 0.40
N ALA A 359 5.70 -31.21 1.51
CA ALA A 359 5.29 -30.42 2.68
C ALA A 359 6.29 -29.41 3.33
N PRO A 360 7.63 -29.56 3.33
CA PRO A 360 8.48 -28.71 4.18
C PRO A 360 8.91 -27.36 3.57
N SER A 361 8.59 -27.06 2.30
CA SER A 361 9.07 -25.81 1.67
C SER A 361 8.15 -24.62 1.97
N ILE A 362 6.82 -24.82 1.89
CA ILE A 362 5.81 -23.76 2.08
C ILE A 362 5.83 -23.16 3.49
N THR A 363 6.26 -23.93 4.50
CA THR A 363 6.38 -23.44 5.88
C THR A 363 7.49 -22.39 6.06
N SER A 364 8.34 -22.18 5.05
CA SER A 364 9.34 -21.11 5.03
C SER A 364 8.79 -19.79 4.48
N VAL A 365 7.54 -19.77 4.04
CA VAL A 365 6.82 -18.54 3.69
C VAL A 365 6.24 -17.92 4.95
N VAL A 366 6.33 -16.59 5.05
CA VAL A 366 5.75 -15.79 6.13
C VAL A 366 4.72 -14.84 5.53
N PRO A 367 3.46 -15.27 5.42
CA PRO A 367 2.37 -14.36 5.09
C PRO A 367 2.28 -13.26 6.15
N THR A 368 2.25 -12.01 5.70
CA THR A 368 2.15 -10.84 6.57
C THR A 368 1.19 -9.83 5.98
N MET A 369 0.71 -8.94 6.83
CA MET A 369 -0.18 -7.86 6.45
C MET A 369 0.56 -6.83 5.60
N GLY A 370 -0.10 -6.40 4.53
CA GLY A 370 0.36 -5.40 3.59
C GLY A 370 0.27 -3.97 4.13
N PRO A 371 1.40 -3.28 4.36
CA PRO A 371 1.42 -1.93 4.93
C PRO A 371 0.71 -0.88 4.05
N LEU A 372 0.79 -1.02 2.72
CA LEU A 372 0.11 -0.11 1.79
C LEU A 372 -1.41 -0.23 1.96
N HIS A 373 -1.96 -1.44 1.93
CA HIS A 373 -3.38 -1.71 2.07
C HIS A 373 -3.96 -1.26 3.41
N ILE A 374 -3.17 -1.31 4.49
CA ILE A 374 -3.54 -0.72 5.78
C ILE A 374 -3.73 0.80 5.64
N SER A 375 -2.79 1.49 4.98
CA SER A 375 -2.90 2.92 4.71
C SER A 375 -4.12 3.24 3.85
N LEU A 376 -4.28 2.56 2.70
CA LEU A 376 -5.38 2.83 1.77
C LEU A 376 -6.73 2.58 2.43
N SER A 377 -6.88 1.43 3.08
CA SER A 377 -8.12 1.03 3.75
C SER A 377 -8.47 1.96 4.91
N SER A 378 -7.48 2.39 5.70
CA SER A 378 -7.72 3.28 6.83
C SER A 378 -8.15 4.68 6.41
N ARG A 379 -7.53 5.25 5.37
CA ARG A 379 -7.90 6.56 4.80
C ARG A 379 -9.32 6.55 4.23
N GLU A 380 -9.64 5.55 3.43
CA GLU A 380 -10.99 5.40 2.87
C GLU A 380 -12.02 5.22 3.99
N HIS A 381 -11.72 4.40 4.99
CA HIS A 381 -12.65 4.13 6.08
C HIS A 381 -12.94 5.39 6.90
N ILE A 382 -11.91 6.16 7.32
CA ILE A 382 -12.12 7.43 8.02
C ILE A 382 -12.96 8.38 7.17
N PHE A 383 -12.62 8.51 5.89
CA PHE A 383 -13.35 9.38 4.99
C PHE A 383 -14.83 9.01 4.93
N MET A 384 -15.15 7.72 4.80
CA MET A 384 -16.53 7.24 4.74
C MET A 384 -17.26 7.38 6.07
N SER A 385 -16.60 7.09 7.20
CA SER A 385 -17.20 7.22 8.54
C SER A 385 -17.53 8.67 8.90
N PHE A 386 -16.75 9.63 8.42
CA PHE A 386 -16.93 11.07 8.66
C PHE A 386 -17.35 11.84 7.39
N LYS A 387 -17.93 11.14 6.41
CA LYS A 387 -18.26 11.71 5.08
C LYS A 387 -19.08 13.01 5.14
N PRO A 388 -20.09 13.16 6.02
CA PRO A 388 -20.83 14.42 6.11
C PRO A 388 -19.94 15.62 6.51
N PHE A 389 -18.99 15.42 7.41
CA PHE A 389 -18.01 16.45 7.78
C PHE A 389 -17.09 16.80 6.60
N PHE A 390 -16.49 15.79 5.95
CA PHE A 390 -15.61 16.03 4.80
C PHE A 390 -16.34 16.66 3.61
N ARG A 391 -17.63 16.37 3.43
CA ARG A 391 -18.47 17.05 2.42
C ARG A 391 -18.63 18.53 2.73
N LYS A 392 -18.89 18.91 3.98
CA LYS A 392 -18.96 20.32 4.39
C LYS A 392 -17.62 21.04 4.17
N VAL A 393 -16.50 20.43 4.60
CA VAL A 393 -15.16 20.96 4.34
C VAL A 393 -14.93 21.16 2.84
N TYR A 394 -15.21 20.13 2.03
CA TYR A 394 -14.99 20.20 0.58
C TYR A 394 -15.79 21.32 -0.08
N CYS A 395 -17.09 21.44 0.25
CA CYS A 395 -17.93 22.52 -0.28
C CYS A 395 -17.46 23.91 0.16
N HIS A 396 -16.93 24.04 1.38
CA HIS A 396 -16.35 25.30 1.86
C HIS A 396 -15.06 25.66 1.09
N LEU A 397 -14.17 24.68 0.89
CA LEU A 397 -12.92 24.88 0.16
C LEU A 397 -13.16 25.18 -1.32
N PHE A 398 -14.08 24.44 -1.94
CA PHE A 398 -14.39 24.48 -3.39
C PHE A 398 -15.87 24.78 -3.63
N PRO A 399 -16.33 26.04 -3.46
CA PRO A 399 -17.75 26.40 -3.47
C PRO A 399 -18.46 26.12 -4.81
N ARG A 400 -17.72 26.08 -5.92
CA ARG A 400 -18.24 25.76 -7.26
C ARG A 400 -18.24 24.27 -7.58
N CYS A 401 -17.84 23.40 -6.64
CA CYS A 401 -17.69 21.98 -6.87
C CYS A 401 -18.49 21.15 -5.86
N LYS A 402 -19.20 20.12 -6.34
CA LYS A 402 -19.83 19.11 -5.48
C LYS A 402 -18.89 17.92 -5.30
N LEU A 403 -18.79 17.43 -4.07
CA LEU A 403 -18.07 16.19 -3.79
C LEU A 403 -18.88 15.00 -4.34
N ALA A 404 -18.23 14.15 -5.14
CA ALA A 404 -18.84 12.93 -5.66
C ALA A 404 -19.22 11.96 -4.52
N GLU A 405 -20.25 11.13 -4.72
CA GLU A 405 -20.64 10.12 -3.72
C GLU A 405 -19.54 9.09 -3.45
N THR A 406 -18.75 8.76 -4.47
CA THR A 406 -17.52 7.95 -4.38
C THR A 406 -16.34 8.74 -4.95
N PRO A 407 -15.68 9.58 -4.13
CA PRO A 407 -14.53 10.36 -4.57
C PRO A 407 -13.39 9.45 -5.04
N LYS A 408 -12.60 9.94 -6.01
CA LYS A 408 -11.35 9.26 -6.40
C LYS A 408 -10.36 9.26 -5.23
N PRO A 409 -9.50 8.24 -5.08
CA PRO A 409 -8.59 8.13 -3.94
C PRO A 409 -7.67 9.34 -3.73
N TRP A 410 -7.13 9.92 -4.81
CA TRP A 410 -6.30 11.14 -4.71
C TRP A 410 -7.06 12.33 -4.09
N ARG A 411 -8.38 12.41 -4.31
CA ARG A 411 -9.23 13.46 -3.75
C ARG A 411 -9.48 13.23 -2.26
N ILE A 412 -9.61 11.96 -1.84
CA ILE A 412 -9.66 11.60 -0.42
C ILE A 412 -8.36 12.07 0.25
N ASN A 413 -7.19 11.67 -0.27
CA ASN A 413 -5.90 12.07 0.30
C ASN A 413 -5.75 13.59 0.42
N LEU A 414 -6.13 14.34 -0.64
CA LEU A 414 -6.08 15.79 -0.63
C LEU A 414 -6.94 16.39 0.50
N ILE A 415 -8.16 15.92 0.68
CA ILE A 415 -9.06 16.42 1.72
C ILE A 415 -8.50 16.10 3.11
N LEU A 416 -8.04 14.87 3.35
CA LEU A 416 -7.46 14.47 4.63
C LEU A 416 -6.22 15.33 4.97
N GLU A 417 -5.34 15.54 4.00
CA GLU A 417 -4.12 16.35 4.14
C GLU A 417 -4.43 17.83 4.43
N ILE A 418 -5.40 18.42 3.71
CA ILE A 418 -5.80 19.81 3.95
C ILE A 418 -6.45 19.97 5.33
N VAL A 419 -7.31 19.02 5.75
CA VAL A 419 -7.97 19.09 7.06
C VAL A 419 -6.97 18.97 8.19
N TYR A 420 -6.05 18.01 8.11
CA TYR A 420 -5.01 17.87 9.12
C TYR A 420 -4.07 19.08 9.14
N GLY A 421 -3.64 19.55 7.96
CA GLY A 421 -2.85 20.77 7.85
C GLY A 421 -3.56 22.00 8.44
N GLY A 422 -4.85 22.19 8.16
CA GLY A 422 -5.66 23.24 8.76
C GLY A 422 -5.78 23.11 10.28
N TRP A 423 -5.97 21.89 10.79
CA TRP A 423 -5.99 21.61 12.23
C TRP A 423 -4.68 22.04 12.90
N THR A 424 -3.53 21.70 12.32
CA THR A 424 -2.22 22.03 12.90
C THR A 424 -1.99 23.53 13.10
N LEU A 425 -2.63 24.39 12.30
CA LEU A 425 -2.51 25.86 12.43
C LEU A 425 -3.23 26.41 13.67
N ILE A 426 -4.26 25.72 14.17
CA ILE A 426 -5.11 26.21 15.28
C ILE A 426 -5.07 25.29 16.51
N ARG A 427 -4.41 24.14 16.39
CA ARG A 427 -4.38 23.05 17.36
C ARG A 427 -4.11 23.50 18.79
N GLU A 428 -2.98 24.18 19.03
CA GLU A 428 -2.56 24.54 20.40
C GLU A 428 -3.60 25.44 21.09
N ARG A 429 -4.07 26.47 20.39
CA ARG A 429 -5.11 27.38 20.92
C ARG A 429 -6.41 26.64 21.21
N ALA A 430 -6.84 25.75 20.31
CA ALA A 430 -8.04 24.95 20.51
C ALA A 430 -7.89 24.01 21.72
N LYS A 431 -6.74 23.35 21.89
CA LYS A 431 -6.51 22.47 23.04
C LYS A 431 -6.50 23.21 24.37
N VAL A 432 -5.95 24.43 24.41
CA VAL A 432 -6.00 25.29 25.61
C VAL A 432 -7.44 25.70 25.93
N LEU A 433 -8.20 26.15 24.92
CA LEU A 433 -9.59 26.59 25.11
C LEU A 433 -10.50 25.48 25.67
N PHE A 434 -10.31 24.24 25.20
CA PHE A 434 -11.14 23.10 25.56
C PHE A 434 -10.48 22.15 26.58
N GLN A 435 -9.41 22.56 27.26
CA GLN A 435 -8.59 21.67 28.11
C GLN A 435 -9.40 20.95 29.22
N TYR A 436 -10.48 21.55 29.70
CA TYR A 436 -11.39 21.00 30.71
C TYR A 436 -12.77 20.62 30.17
N SER A 437 -12.95 20.62 28.84
CA SER A 437 -14.23 20.27 28.22
C SER A 437 -14.38 18.75 28.10
N LYS A 438 -15.54 18.25 28.55
CA LYS A 438 -16.00 16.88 28.25
C LYS A 438 -17.05 16.83 27.13
N ASP A 439 -17.29 17.94 26.44
CA ASP A 439 -18.29 18.04 25.38
C ASP A 439 -18.09 16.96 24.31
N LEU A 440 -19.18 16.27 23.97
CA LEU A 440 -19.15 15.13 23.06
C LEU A 440 -18.78 15.51 21.62
N GLN A 441 -19.21 16.70 21.16
CA GLN A 441 -18.87 17.17 19.82
C GLN A 441 -17.38 17.49 19.74
N TYR A 442 -16.86 18.24 20.71
CA TYR A 442 -15.42 18.53 20.77
C TYR A 442 -14.60 17.24 20.85
N GLY A 443 -14.97 16.28 21.71
CA GLY A 443 -14.27 15.00 21.83
C GLY A 443 -14.26 14.19 20.54
N THR A 444 -15.39 14.16 19.82
CA THR A 444 -15.49 13.48 18.54
C THR A 444 -14.64 14.16 17.47
N LEU A 445 -14.65 15.49 17.41
CA LEU A 445 -13.86 16.27 16.47
C LEU A 445 -12.35 16.13 16.77
N LEU A 446 -11.95 16.20 18.03
CA LEU A 446 -10.57 16.00 18.46
C LEU A 446 -10.09 14.57 18.13
N ASN A 447 -10.94 13.56 18.30
CA ASN A 447 -10.59 12.19 17.92
C ASN A 447 -10.35 12.06 16.41
N LEU A 448 -11.16 12.72 15.57
CA LEU A 448 -10.89 12.76 14.14
C LEU A 448 -9.57 13.49 13.84
N LEU A 449 -9.44 14.73 14.31
CA LEU A 449 -8.37 15.66 13.90
C LEU A 449 -7.00 15.34 14.51
N ASP A 450 -6.98 14.83 15.76
CA ASP A 450 -5.76 14.69 16.57
C ASP A 450 -5.36 13.23 16.82
N ASN A 451 -6.29 12.26 16.61
CA ASN A 451 -5.97 10.82 16.59
C ASN A 451 -5.92 10.27 15.17
N TYR A 452 -7.06 10.24 14.48
CA TYR A 452 -7.23 9.42 13.29
C TYR A 452 -6.52 10.00 12.05
N LEU A 453 -6.69 11.28 11.76
CA LEU A 453 -6.03 11.93 10.61
C LEU A 453 -4.50 11.83 10.65
N PRO A 454 -3.80 12.29 11.71
CA PRO A 454 -2.35 12.17 11.77
C PRO A 454 -1.89 10.72 11.67
N LEU A 455 -2.64 9.77 12.24
CA LEU A 455 -2.28 8.35 12.21
C LEU A 455 -2.26 7.80 10.78
N VAL A 456 -3.35 7.96 10.03
CA VAL A 456 -3.44 7.39 8.66
C VAL A 456 -2.61 8.14 7.63
N LEU A 457 -2.30 9.42 7.91
CA LEU A 457 -1.45 10.24 7.06
C LEU A 457 0.05 10.05 7.34
N SER A 458 0.45 9.41 8.46
CA SER A 458 1.87 9.13 8.76
C SER A 458 2.27 7.65 8.71
N ILE A 459 1.36 6.72 9.03
CA ILE A 459 1.74 5.33 9.31
C ILE A 459 2.56 4.69 8.18
N TYR A 460 2.11 4.85 6.93
CA TYR A 460 2.78 4.29 5.77
C TYR A 460 3.77 5.29 5.14
N THR A 461 3.33 6.52 4.95
CA THR A 461 4.03 7.58 4.21
C THR A 461 5.26 8.13 4.91
N ILE A 462 5.28 8.09 6.25
CA ILE A 462 6.39 8.59 7.06
C ILE A 462 6.99 7.44 7.86
N THR A 463 6.30 6.89 8.87
CA THR A 463 6.93 5.95 9.82
C THR A 463 7.40 4.67 9.15
N PHE A 464 6.58 4.06 8.28
CA PHE A 464 6.98 2.89 7.51
C PHE A 464 8.07 3.27 6.51
N LYS A 465 7.81 4.17 5.55
CA LYS A 465 8.75 4.57 4.47
C LYS A 465 10.11 5.13 4.91
N THR A 466 10.24 5.54 6.16
CA THR A 466 11.53 6.00 6.74
C THR A 466 12.26 4.90 7.51
N ASN A 467 11.82 3.64 7.42
CA ASN A 467 12.36 2.51 8.18
C ASN A 467 12.28 2.69 9.71
N ASN A 468 11.32 3.47 10.21
CA ASN A 468 11.15 3.65 11.64
C ASN A 468 10.22 2.59 12.24
N PHE A 469 10.78 1.40 12.52
CA PHE A 469 10.01 0.28 13.04
C PHE A 469 9.34 0.56 14.39
N LYS A 470 10.00 1.29 15.30
CA LYS A 470 9.44 1.62 16.62
C LYS A 470 8.17 2.45 16.49
N GLU A 471 8.22 3.55 15.73
CA GLU A 471 7.03 4.38 15.52
C GLU A 471 5.98 3.67 14.67
N TYR A 472 6.38 2.85 13.70
CA TYR A 472 5.45 2.02 12.93
C TYR A 472 4.72 1.00 13.82
N TYR A 473 5.42 0.33 14.75
CA TYR A 473 4.82 -0.60 15.71
C TYR A 473 3.81 0.11 16.62
N ASN A 474 4.17 1.28 17.17
CA ASN A 474 3.28 2.10 17.99
C ASN A 474 2.05 2.57 17.19
N ALA A 475 2.25 2.99 15.94
CA ALA A 475 1.16 3.35 15.03
C ALA A 475 0.27 2.15 14.70
N MET A 476 0.81 0.94 14.57
CA MET A 476 0.04 -0.28 14.35
C MET A 476 -0.89 -0.62 15.52
N VAL A 477 -0.46 -0.41 16.76
CA VAL A 477 -1.31 -0.54 17.96
C VAL A 477 -2.47 0.46 17.90
N ARG A 478 -2.20 1.72 17.54
CA ARG A 478 -3.25 2.76 17.40
C ARG A 478 -4.20 2.49 16.24
N ILE A 479 -3.68 1.97 15.12
CA ILE A 479 -4.49 1.57 13.96
C ILE A 479 -5.42 0.43 14.34
N TRP A 480 -4.95 -0.54 15.11
CA TRP A 480 -5.80 -1.59 15.64
C TRP A 480 -6.94 -1.02 16.49
N VAL A 481 -6.62 -0.13 17.44
CA VAL A 481 -7.63 0.56 18.27
C VAL A 481 -8.66 1.28 17.41
N MET A 482 -8.21 2.03 16.40
CA MET A 482 -9.11 2.70 15.46
C MET A 482 -10.01 1.72 14.71
N PHE A 483 -9.47 0.60 14.21
CA PHE A 483 -10.28 -0.42 13.51
C PHE A 483 -11.27 -1.13 14.43
N VAL A 484 -10.97 -1.29 15.72
CA VAL A 484 -11.92 -1.76 16.74
C VAL A 484 -13.06 -0.76 16.91
N CYS A 485 -12.76 0.53 17.12
CA CYS A 485 -13.76 1.58 17.25
C CYS A 485 -14.69 1.66 16.04
N LEU A 486 -14.10 1.67 14.84
CA LEU A 486 -14.82 1.79 13.57
C LEU A 486 -15.45 0.46 13.10
N LYS A 487 -15.30 -0.62 13.87
CA LYS A 487 -15.83 -1.97 13.60
C LYS A 487 -15.45 -2.52 12.21
N ARG A 488 -14.20 -2.33 11.79
CA ARG A 488 -13.69 -2.82 10.49
C ARG A 488 -13.41 -4.33 10.56
N ARG A 489 -14.40 -5.16 10.20
CA ARG A 489 -14.44 -6.64 10.39
C ARG A 489 -13.19 -7.45 10.00
N HIS A 490 -12.46 -7.07 8.95
CA HIS A 490 -11.25 -7.76 8.52
C HIS A 490 -10.00 -7.18 9.20
N TYR A 491 -9.89 -5.86 9.24
CA TYR A 491 -8.72 -5.17 9.75
C TYR A 491 -8.70 -4.96 11.27
N ASN A 492 -9.75 -5.33 12.01
CA ASN A 492 -9.70 -5.40 13.47
C ASN A 492 -8.98 -6.66 14.00
N LYS A 493 -8.63 -7.62 13.12
CA LYS A 493 -7.91 -8.86 13.46
C LYS A 493 -6.49 -8.87 12.91
N ALA A 494 -6.29 -8.42 11.67
CA ALA A 494 -5.00 -8.46 10.99
C ALA A 494 -3.83 -7.82 11.79
N PRO A 495 -3.99 -6.62 12.38
CA PRO A 495 -2.98 -6.03 13.25
C PRO A 495 -2.64 -6.87 14.48
N LEU A 496 -3.61 -7.57 15.09
CA LEU A 496 -3.35 -8.47 16.22
C LEU A 496 -2.50 -9.66 15.80
N VAL A 497 -2.79 -10.24 14.63
CA VAL A 497 -1.98 -11.34 14.09
C VAL A 497 -0.56 -10.85 13.81
N TRP A 498 -0.40 -9.64 13.27
CA TRP A 498 0.90 -9.03 13.05
C TRP A 498 1.66 -8.75 14.36
N LEU A 499 1.00 -8.21 15.39
CA LEU A 499 1.59 -8.00 16.72
C LEU A 499 2.01 -9.32 17.37
N SER A 500 1.19 -10.36 17.26
CA SER A 500 1.54 -11.72 17.70
C SER A 500 2.79 -12.24 17.01
N CYS A 501 2.87 -12.13 15.67
CA CYS A 501 4.01 -12.59 14.89
C CYS A 501 5.30 -11.83 15.23
N THR A 502 5.24 -10.50 15.28
CA THR A 502 6.40 -9.66 15.59
C THR A 502 6.95 -9.92 16.99
N ASN A 503 6.08 -10.04 18.00
CA ASN A 503 6.49 -10.38 19.37
C ASN A 503 7.06 -11.81 19.46
N HIS A 504 6.55 -12.74 18.66
CA HIS A 504 7.09 -14.10 18.56
C HIS A 504 8.51 -14.11 17.99
N TRP A 505 8.75 -13.39 16.89
CA TRP A 505 10.08 -13.30 16.27
C TRP A 505 11.08 -12.57 17.16
N ALA A 506 10.67 -11.51 17.87
CA ALA A 506 11.52 -10.81 18.81
C ALA A 506 12.13 -11.75 19.87
N LYS A 507 11.38 -12.77 20.30
CA LYS A 507 11.81 -13.74 21.31
C LYS A 507 12.49 -14.98 20.73
N ASN A 508 12.02 -15.47 19.58
CA ASN A 508 12.36 -16.81 19.09
C ASN A 508 13.16 -16.81 17.79
N TYR A 509 13.19 -15.69 17.06
CA TYR A 509 13.87 -15.59 15.78
C TYR A 509 14.41 -14.18 15.47
N SER A 510 15.51 -13.82 16.13
CA SER A 510 16.15 -12.50 16.01
C SER A 510 16.52 -12.12 14.58
N GLU A 511 17.00 -13.05 13.75
CA GLU A 511 17.38 -12.75 12.36
C GLU A 511 16.19 -12.19 11.54
N LEU A 512 15.00 -12.80 11.65
CA LEU A 512 13.80 -12.30 10.98
C LEU A 512 13.32 -10.98 11.60
N TYR A 513 13.34 -10.88 12.93
CA TYR A 513 12.94 -9.67 13.65
C TYR A 513 13.82 -8.46 13.31
N ASP A 514 15.14 -8.65 13.22
CA ASP A 514 16.10 -7.61 12.88
C ASP A 514 15.88 -7.04 11.48
N HIS A 515 15.46 -7.87 10.52
CA HIS A 515 15.09 -7.40 9.18
C HIS A 515 13.86 -6.50 9.23
N PHE A 516 12.83 -6.88 9.98
CA PHE A 516 11.65 -6.03 10.21
C PHE A 516 12.00 -4.74 10.94
N CYS A 517 12.97 -4.77 11.86
CA CYS A 517 13.39 -3.59 12.60
C CYS A 517 14.21 -2.60 11.74
N LYS A 518 15.15 -3.12 10.94
CA LYS A 518 16.08 -2.30 10.14
C LYS A 518 15.49 -1.84 8.81
N TRP A 519 14.71 -2.71 8.17
CA TRP A 519 14.24 -2.49 6.81
C TRP A 519 12.75 -2.85 6.64
N PRO A 520 11.82 -2.38 7.49
CA PRO A 520 10.41 -2.73 7.35
C PRO A 520 9.86 -2.42 5.97
N THR A 521 10.39 -1.40 5.30
CA THR A 521 9.89 -0.95 4.00
C THR A 521 10.01 -1.98 2.90
N ILE A 522 10.95 -2.92 2.97
CA ILE A 522 11.11 -3.91 1.90
C ILE A 522 9.94 -4.91 1.85
N PHE A 523 9.21 -5.06 2.96
CA PHE A 523 8.04 -5.91 3.08
C PHE A 523 6.77 -5.15 2.72
N ASP A 524 6.71 -4.69 1.47
CA ASP A 524 5.64 -3.86 0.91
C ASP A 524 5.10 -4.51 -0.35
N GLU A 525 3.78 -4.49 -0.51
CA GLU A 525 3.06 -4.96 -1.67
C GLU A 525 2.96 -3.90 -2.79
N TYR A 526 3.36 -2.65 -2.56
CA TYR A 526 3.40 -1.58 -3.57
C TYR A 526 3.90 -2.01 -4.97
N PRO A 527 4.96 -2.83 -5.13
CA PRO A 527 5.44 -3.24 -6.45
C PRO A 527 4.38 -3.93 -7.32
N VAL A 528 3.45 -4.69 -6.73
CA VAL A 528 2.38 -5.35 -7.49
C VAL A 528 1.31 -4.36 -7.95
N GLU A 529 0.98 -3.37 -7.11
CA GLU A 529 0.04 -2.31 -7.46
C GLU A 529 0.59 -1.40 -8.58
N ASN A 530 1.89 -1.11 -8.53
CA ASN A 530 2.56 -0.43 -9.65
C ASN A 530 2.50 -1.27 -10.93
N THR A 531 2.75 -2.59 -10.82
CA THR A 531 2.62 -3.53 -11.93
C THR A 531 1.20 -3.49 -12.53
N HIS A 532 0.16 -3.53 -11.70
CA HIS A 532 -1.22 -3.46 -12.16
C HIS A 532 -1.55 -2.14 -12.84
N SER A 533 -0.99 -1.01 -12.38
CA SER A 533 -1.15 0.28 -13.06
C SER A 533 -0.56 0.26 -14.46
N ILE A 534 0.66 -0.27 -14.62
CA ILE A 534 1.31 -0.43 -15.93
C ILE A 534 0.49 -1.36 -16.84
N LEU A 535 0.03 -2.50 -16.32
CA LEU A 535 -0.81 -3.43 -17.07
C LEU A 535 -2.13 -2.80 -17.50
N ARG A 536 -2.83 -2.08 -16.61
CA ARG A 536 -4.08 -1.36 -16.95
C ARG A 536 -3.85 -0.33 -18.05
N ALA A 537 -2.73 0.39 -18.00
CA ALA A 537 -2.37 1.37 -19.04
C ALA A 537 -2.07 0.73 -20.39
N GLN A 538 -1.75 -0.56 -20.45
CA GLN A 538 -1.29 -1.24 -21.65
C GLN A 538 -2.26 -2.28 -22.23
N THR A 539 -3.40 -2.48 -21.59
CA THR A 539 -4.37 -3.52 -21.96
C THR A 539 -5.61 -2.90 -22.60
N LYS A 540 -6.28 -3.67 -23.45
CA LYS A 540 -7.50 -3.30 -24.16
C LYS A 540 -8.71 -4.11 -23.69
N PRO A 541 -9.94 -3.59 -23.85
CA PRO A 541 -11.16 -4.34 -23.54
C PRO A 541 -11.23 -5.73 -24.19
N SER A 542 -10.68 -5.88 -25.40
CA SER A 542 -10.69 -7.13 -26.18
C SER A 542 -9.56 -8.13 -25.85
N ASP A 543 -8.63 -7.82 -24.95
CA ASP A 543 -7.53 -8.74 -24.63
C ASP A 543 -8.02 -9.99 -23.88
N THR A 544 -7.64 -11.19 -24.36
CA THR A 544 -7.89 -12.48 -23.69
C THR A 544 -6.89 -12.72 -22.55
N ALA A 545 -7.16 -13.68 -21.66
CA ALA A 545 -6.25 -14.05 -20.57
C ALA A 545 -4.83 -14.37 -21.09
N GLU A 546 -4.72 -15.14 -22.17
CA GLU A 546 -3.44 -15.47 -22.80
C GLU A 546 -2.67 -14.23 -23.32
N LYS A 547 -3.39 -13.27 -23.93
CA LYS A 547 -2.79 -12.01 -24.39
C LYS A 547 -2.31 -11.17 -23.20
N LEU A 548 -3.10 -11.13 -22.12
CA LEU A 548 -2.74 -10.47 -20.87
C LEU A 548 -1.48 -11.09 -20.26
N THR A 549 -1.41 -12.43 -20.17
CA THR A 549 -0.23 -13.18 -19.71
C THR A 549 1.00 -12.88 -20.55
N SER A 550 0.90 -13.01 -21.87
CA SER A 550 2.03 -12.74 -22.77
C SER A 550 2.52 -11.30 -22.63
N ARG A 551 1.59 -10.34 -22.53
CA ARG A 551 1.94 -8.93 -22.37
C ARG A 551 2.61 -8.64 -21.03
N ALA A 552 2.14 -9.26 -19.94
CA ALA A 552 2.78 -9.14 -18.64
C ALA A 552 4.22 -9.64 -18.70
N LYS A 553 4.47 -10.84 -19.27
CA LYS A 553 5.83 -11.36 -19.47
C LYS A 553 6.70 -10.38 -20.26
N SER A 554 6.23 -9.87 -21.40
CA SER A 554 6.98 -8.90 -22.20
C SER A 554 7.31 -7.61 -21.44
N ILE A 555 6.40 -7.09 -20.59
CA ILE A 555 6.65 -5.90 -19.78
C ILE A 555 7.78 -6.16 -18.78
N PHE A 556 7.74 -7.28 -18.07
CA PHE A 556 8.77 -7.64 -17.09
C PHE A 556 10.13 -7.87 -17.72
N GLU A 557 10.18 -8.50 -18.89
CA GLU A 557 11.42 -8.75 -19.61
C GLU A 557 12.00 -7.50 -20.31
N SER A 558 11.16 -6.50 -20.61
CA SER A 558 11.60 -5.24 -21.22
C SER A 558 11.82 -4.10 -20.22
N LYS A 559 11.57 -4.32 -18.92
CA LYS A 559 11.53 -3.25 -17.89
C LYS A 559 12.82 -2.43 -17.80
N GLN A 560 14.01 -3.06 -17.79
CA GLN A 560 15.28 -2.36 -17.57
C GLN A 560 15.63 -1.48 -18.78
N ARG A 561 15.38 -2.02 -19.98
CA ARG A 561 15.48 -1.33 -21.26
C ARG A 561 14.53 -0.12 -21.32
N GLN A 562 13.27 -0.32 -20.91
CA GLN A 562 12.28 0.76 -20.89
C GLN A 562 12.55 1.81 -19.80
N ALA A 563 13.05 1.41 -18.64
CA ALA A 563 13.44 2.33 -17.56
C ALA A 563 14.58 3.25 -18.02
N ASN A 564 15.61 2.68 -18.65
CA ASN A 564 16.72 3.41 -19.23
C ASN A 564 16.22 4.46 -20.26
N PHE A 565 15.40 4.03 -21.22
CA PHE A 565 14.83 4.93 -22.24
C PHE A 565 13.97 6.05 -21.62
N ARG A 566 13.04 5.72 -20.72
CA ARG A 566 12.11 6.68 -20.11
C ARG A 566 12.83 7.73 -19.28
N SER A 567 13.78 7.32 -18.43
CA SER A 567 14.51 8.22 -17.53
C SER A 567 15.18 9.42 -18.25
N ILE A 568 15.55 9.24 -19.52
CA ILE A 568 16.16 10.28 -20.34
C ILE A 568 15.13 11.05 -21.17
N PHE A 569 14.19 10.36 -21.81
CA PHE A 569 13.35 10.93 -22.86
C PHE A 569 11.92 11.29 -22.44
N THR A 570 11.47 10.95 -21.23
CA THR A 570 10.15 11.37 -20.72
C THR A 570 10.26 12.57 -19.78
N PRO A 571 9.39 13.59 -19.91
CA PRO A 571 9.38 14.70 -18.97
C PRO A 571 8.85 14.24 -17.60
N PRO A 572 9.39 14.78 -16.48
CA PRO A 572 8.86 14.47 -15.16
C PRO A 572 7.40 14.97 -15.05
N LYS A 573 6.55 14.21 -14.37
CA LYS A 573 5.15 14.60 -14.17
C LYS A 573 5.07 15.90 -13.35
N GLN A 574 4.29 16.87 -13.85
CA GLN A 574 3.95 18.07 -13.11
C GLN A 574 2.92 17.75 -12.02
N PHE A 575 3.19 18.25 -10.82
CA PHE A 575 2.35 18.08 -9.65
C PHE A 575 1.08 18.94 -9.77
N ASN A 576 -0.07 18.43 -9.29
CA ASN A 576 -1.38 19.06 -9.51
C ASN A 576 -1.62 20.32 -8.65
N PHE A 577 -0.85 20.57 -7.59
CA PHE A 577 -1.04 21.73 -6.70
C PHE A 577 0.30 22.37 -6.30
N SER A 578 0.52 23.67 -6.46
CA SER A 578 1.72 24.28 -5.89
C SER A 578 1.69 24.23 -4.35
N GLN A 579 2.85 24.32 -3.69
CA GLN A 579 2.91 24.44 -2.23
C GLN A 579 2.12 25.64 -1.71
N GLN A 580 2.16 26.76 -2.44
CA GLN A 580 1.38 27.95 -2.10
C GLN A 580 -0.13 27.67 -2.15
N GLN A 581 -0.60 26.91 -3.13
CA GLN A 581 -2.00 26.50 -3.20
C GLN A 581 -2.38 25.60 -2.02
N LEU A 582 -1.51 24.66 -1.64
CA LEU A 582 -1.76 23.81 -0.47
C LEU A 582 -1.81 24.61 0.84
N GLN A 583 -0.86 25.54 1.03
CA GLN A 583 -0.84 26.42 2.21
C GLN A 583 -2.11 27.28 2.29
N PHE A 584 -2.54 27.86 1.17
CA PHE A 584 -3.80 28.62 1.10
C PHE A 584 -5.01 27.77 1.48
N LEU A 585 -5.12 26.54 0.96
CA LEU A 585 -6.21 25.62 1.28
C LEU A 585 -6.20 25.20 2.76
N LYS A 586 -5.02 24.96 3.34
CA LYS A 586 -4.84 24.66 4.77
C LYS A 586 -5.30 25.83 5.65
N ALA A 587 -4.92 27.07 5.31
CA ALA A 587 -5.36 28.26 6.03
C ALA A 587 -6.88 28.46 5.95
N LYS A 588 -7.49 28.28 4.77
CA LYS A 588 -8.95 28.34 4.60
C LYS A 588 -9.66 27.24 5.40
N CYS A 589 -9.09 26.03 5.44
CA CYS A 589 -9.61 24.96 6.28
C CYS A 589 -9.52 25.29 7.78
N ALA A 590 -8.43 25.91 8.23
CA ALA A 590 -8.29 26.35 9.61
C ALA A 590 -9.38 27.35 10.04
N GLN A 591 -9.76 28.29 9.16
CA GLN A 591 -10.89 29.21 9.39
C GLN A 591 -12.21 28.44 9.55
N PHE A 592 -12.46 27.45 8.69
CA PHE A 592 -13.64 26.59 8.78
C PHE A 592 -13.67 25.76 10.07
N LEU A 593 -12.54 25.19 10.50
CA LEU A 593 -12.47 24.47 11.78
C LEU A 593 -12.70 25.39 12.98
N THR A 594 -12.19 26.62 12.90
CA THR A 594 -12.39 27.64 13.95
C THR A 594 -13.86 28.01 14.11
N SER A 595 -14.62 28.10 13.02
CA SER A 595 -16.06 28.39 13.11
C SER A 595 -16.83 27.25 13.77
N ILE A 596 -16.52 25.98 13.45
CA ILE A 596 -17.10 24.81 14.14
C ILE A 596 -16.78 24.85 15.63
N LEU A 597 -15.51 25.05 16.00
CA LEU A 597 -15.10 25.11 17.40
C LEU A 597 -15.77 26.26 18.15
N SER A 598 -15.94 27.41 17.51
CA SER A 598 -16.64 28.55 18.12
C SER A 598 -18.12 28.23 18.38
N MET A 599 -18.79 27.53 17.47
CA MET A 599 -20.17 27.07 17.67
C MET A 599 -20.27 26.10 18.87
N ILE A 600 -19.39 25.09 18.91
CA ILE A 600 -19.33 24.12 20.04
C ILE A 600 -19.10 24.85 21.36
N HIS A 601 -18.17 25.82 21.39
CA HIS A 601 -17.88 26.60 22.60
C HIS A 601 -19.10 27.42 23.08
N SER A 602 -19.87 27.99 22.14
CA SER A 602 -21.05 28.80 22.46
C SER A 602 -22.26 27.99 22.94
N LYS A 603 -22.35 26.70 22.59
CA LYS A 603 -23.50 25.82 22.87
C LYS A 603 -23.03 24.41 23.30
N PRO A 604 -22.34 24.27 24.44
CA PRO A 604 -21.90 22.96 24.93
C PRO A 604 -23.09 22.06 25.24
N GLY A 605 -22.93 20.75 25.08
CA GLY A 605 -23.97 19.76 25.40
C GLY A 605 -25.13 19.69 24.40
N SER A 606 -24.97 20.23 23.19
CA SER A 606 -26.00 20.16 22.13
C SER A 606 -26.08 18.78 21.45
N ALA A 607 -25.17 17.87 21.77
CA ALA A 607 -25.17 16.51 21.25
C ALA A 607 -26.30 15.68 21.84
N SER A 608 -26.85 14.75 21.05
CA SER A 608 -27.90 13.83 21.54
C SER A 608 -27.61 12.38 21.16
N LEU A 609 -27.96 11.46 22.05
CA LEU A 609 -27.78 10.03 21.88
C LEU A 609 -29.14 9.36 21.65
N SER A 610 -29.21 8.42 20.72
CA SER A 610 -30.44 7.65 20.46
C SER A 610 -30.12 6.19 20.15
N THR A 611 -31.13 5.32 20.28
CA THR A 611 -31.01 3.89 19.92
C THR A 611 -32.18 3.48 19.05
N GLU A 612 -31.89 2.84 17.92
CA GLU A 612 -32.90 2.33 16.98
C GLU A 612 -32.54 0.90 16.60
N LYS A 613 -33.47 -0.05 16.73
CA LYS A 613 -33.29 -1.47 16.35
C LYS A 613 -31.93 -2.04 16.80
N LYS A 614 -31.60 -1.87 18.10
CA LYS A 614 -30.34 -2.28 18.76
C LYS A 614 -29.06 -1.55 18.28
N THR A 615 -29.17 -0.62 17.33
CA THR A 615 -28.05 0.21 16.87
C THR A 615 -28.08 1.56 17.58
N ARG A 616 -26.93 1.97 18.14
CA ARG A 616 -26.78 3.28 18.78
C ARG A 616 -26.35 4.35 17.77
N TYR A 617 -26.93 5.54 17.92
CA TYR A 617 -26.68 6.70 17.09
C TYR A 617 -26.35 7.92 17.95
N VAL A 618 -25.65 8.87 17.33
CA VAL A 618 -25.30 10.16 17.90
C VAL A 618 -25.63 11.27 16.90
N CYS A 619 -26.22 12.36 17.39
CA CYS A 619 -26.38 13.61 16.66
C CYS A 619 -25.35 14.62 17.18
N LEU A 620 -24.55 15.20 16.29
CA LEU A 620 -23.56 16.25 16.61
C LEU A 620 -23.84 17.46 15.71
N PRO A 621 -24.77 18.36 16.10
CA PRO A 621 -25.33 19.39 15.24
C PRO A 621 -24.28 20.32 14.60
N ASP A 622 -23.28 20.74 15.34
CA ASP A 622 -22.29 21.72 14.84
C ASP A 622 -21.32 21.09 13.84
N ILE A 623 -21.09 19.77 13.95
CA ILE A 623 -20.18 19.03 13.07
C ILE A 623 -20.94 18.49 11.85
N PHE A 624 -22.03 17.76 12.07
CA PHE A 624 -22.74 17.01 11.02
C PHE A 624 -24.11 17.60 10.64
N GLY A 625 -24.58 18.63 11.34
CA GLY A 625 -26.00 19.02 11.26
C GLY A 625 -26.88 18.00 11.99
N MET A 626 -28.18 18.00 11.71
CA MET A 626 -29.16 17.08 12.33
C MET A 626 -29.08 15.63 11.81
N ILE A 627 -27.94 15.22 11.25
CA ILE A 627 -27.72 13.88 10.71
C ILE A 627 -27.40 12.91 11.86
N LYS A 628 -28.14 11.80 11.93
CA LYS A 628 -27.84 10.70 12.85
C LYS A 628 -26.64 9.90 12.37
N MET A 629 -25.54 9.95 13.12
CA MET A 629 -24.33 9.19 12.86
C MET A 629 -24.29 7.92 13.70
N LYS A 630 -23.71 6.83 13.18
CA LYS A 630 -23.51 5.60 13.97
C LYS A 630 -22.52 5.86 15.10
N TYR A 631 -22.76 5.25 16.27
CA TYR A 631 -21.93 5.39 17.48
C TYR A 631 -20.42 5.12 17.30
N ILE A 632 -20.05 4.40 16.24
CA ILE A 632 -18.67 3.97 15.94
C ILE A 632 -17.68 5.13 15.75
N ILE A 633 -18.17 6.35 15.49
CA ILE A 633 -17.32 7.53 15.27
C ILE A 633 -16.81 8.15 16.58
N LEU A 634 -17.40 7.77 17.72
CA LEU A 634 -17.06 8.33 19.02
C LEU A 634 -15.69 7.83 19.52
N PRO A 635 -15.05 8.56 20.45
CA PRO A 635 -13.82 8.10 21.10
C PRO A 635 -13.96 6.71 21.76
N LEU A 636 -12.83 6.00 21.94
CA LEU A 636 -12.82 4.61 22.42
C LEU A 636 -13.56 4.40 23.76
N GLY A 637 -13.54 5.38 24.67
CA GLY A 637 -14.22 5.29 25.96
C GLY A 637 -15.72 5.03 25.84
N PHE A 638 -16.37 5.48 24.76
CA PHE A 638 -17.80 5.23 24.51
C PHE A 638 -18.13 3.77 24.13
N ASN A 639 -17.10 2.96 23.86
CA ASN A 639 -17.24 1.51 23.66
C ASN A 639 -17.04 0.70 24.97
N ALA A 640 -16.66 1.36 26.08
CA ALA A 640 -16.49 0.68 27.37
C ALA A 640 -17.84 0.43 28.06
N THR A 641 -17.84 -0.50 29.02
CA THR A 641 -19.02 -0.80 29.85
C THR A 641 -19.52 0.43 30.61
N THR A 642 -18.59 1.22 31.12
CA THR A 642 -18.86 2.53 31.72
C THR A 642 -18.47 3.59 30.69
N VAL A 643 -19.46 4.26 30.11
CA VAL A 643 -19.23 5.32 29.10
C VAL A 643 -18.83 6.64 29.78
N PRO A 644 -18.06 7.50 29.11
CA PRO A 644 -17.80 8.86 29.61
C PRO A 644 -19.09 9.63 29.84
N ASN A 645 -19.18 10.34 30.97
CA ASN A 645 -20.30 11.21 31.30
C ASN A 645 -19.87 12.67 31.33
N GLU A 646 -20.39 13.49 30.42
CA GLU A 646 -20.06 14.93 30.34
C GLU A 646 -20.42 15.73 31.60
N ASN A 647 -21.37 15.23 32.41
CA ASN A 647 -21.82 15.87 33.63
C ASN A 647 -21.00 15.50 34.88
N CYS A 648 -20.01 14.60 34.74
CA CYS A 648 -19.19 14.12 35.86
C CYS A 648 -17.70 14.34 35.57
N ARG A 649 -16.92 14.77 36.58
CA ARG A 649 -15.45 14.90 36.47
C ARG A 649 -14.70 13.58 36.61
N CYS A 650 -15.36 12.56 37.16
CA CYS A 650 -14.81 11.23 37.32
C CYS A 650 -15.79 10.18 36.83
N ASP A 651 -15.34 9.35 35.91
CA ASP A 651 -16.10 8.24 35.33
C ASP A 651 -15.92 6.94 36.14
N ASN A 652 -15.20 6.97 37.28
CA ASN A 652 -15.14 5.83 38.20
C ASN A 652 -16.47 5.70 38.96
N LYS A 653 -17.12 4.54 38.83
CA LYS A 653 -18.39 4.24 39.51
C LYS A 653 -18.29 4.26 41.03
N SER A 654 -17.12 4.00 41.60
CA SER A 654 -16.88 4.06 43.05
C SER A 654 -16.39 5.42 43.55
N CYS A 655 -16.43 6.46 42.71
CA CYS A 655 -16.01 7.80 43.10
C CYS A 655 -16.94 8.39 44.17
N THR A 656 -16.39 8.67 45.35
CA THR A 656 -17.06 9.36 46.47
C THR A 656 -16.60 10.81 46.65
N VAL A 657 -15.77 11.30 45.73
CA VAL A 657 -15.27 12.69 45.78
C VAL A 657 -16.41 13.64 45.44
N HIS A 658 -16.80 14.45 46.42
CA HIS A 658 -17.77 15.54 46.27
C HIS A 658 -17.11 16.92 46.15
N ASN A 659 -15.81 17.03 46.45
CA ASN A 659 -15.08 18.29 46.37
C ASN A 659 -14.93 18.76 44.92
N PRO A 660 -15.54 19.90 44.51
CA PRO A 660 -15.43 20.41 43.15
C PRO A 660 -14.05 20.99 42.83
N ASN A 661 -13.12 21.07 43.78
CA ASN A 661 -11.75 21.51 43.54
C ASN A 661 -10.75 20.35 43.47
N GLU A 662 -11.22 19.10 43.62
CA GLU A 662 -10.34 17.94 43.54
C GLU A 662 -9.67 17.88 42.15
N PRO A 663 -8.33 17.75 42.09
CA PRO A 663 -7.62 17.60 40.83
C PRO A 663 -8.11 16.38 40.06
N TRP A 664 -8.41 16.58 38.78
CA TRP A 664 -8.83 15.53 37.88
C TRP A 664 -8.10 15.63 36.55
N GLN A 665 -8.17 14.56 35.76
CA GLN A 665 -7.52 14.45 34.47
C GLN A 665 -8.47 13.83 33.45
N LEU A 666 -8.49 14.39 32.24
CA LEU A 666 -9.11 13.81 31.05
C LEU A 666 -8.08 13.04 30.24
N PHE A 667 -8.33 11.77 29.98
CA PHE A 667 -7.56 10.94 29.05
C PHE A 667 -8.02 11.20 27.62
N GLN A 668 -7.48 12.23 26.97
CA GLN A 668 -7.91 12.70 25.65
C GLN A 668 -7.86 11.63 24.54
N GLY A 669 -7.05 10.58 24.68
CA GLY A 669 -7.03 9.48 23.71
C GLY A 669 -8.27 8.57 23.74
N TRP A 670 -9.06 8.60 24.82
CA TRP A 670 -10.19 7.69 25.06
C TRP A 670 -11.47 8.44 25.44
N TRP A 671 -11.32 9.63 26.01
CA TRP A 671 -12.39 10.51 26.52
C TRP A 671 -12.94 10.18 27.92
N HIS A 672 -12.30 9.29 28.68
CA HIS A 672 -12.59 9.12 30.11
C HIS A 672 -11.82 10.09 30.98
N SER A 673 -12.38 10.42 32.14
CA SER A 673 -11.84 11.35 33.13
C SER A 673 -11.89 10.77 34.53
N PHE A 674 -10.92 11.12 35.36
CA PHE A 674 -10.84 10.63 36.75
C PHE A 674 -10.25 11.68 37.67
N HIS A 675 -10.70 11.73 38.93
CA HIS A 675 -9.94 12.39 39.99
C HIS A 675 -8.59 11.69 40.14
N LYS A 676 -7.53 12.44 40.41
CA LYS A 676 -6.17 11.88 40.58
C LYS A 676 -6.12 10.87 41.73
N THR A 677 -6.85 11.13 42.80
CA THR A 677 -7.04 10.22 43.94
C THR A 677 -7.76 8.93 43.52
N CYS A 678 -8.79 9.00 42.68
CA CYS A 678 -9.50 7.82 42.16
C CYS A 678 -8.67 6.93 41.22
N LEU A 679 -7.54 7.41 40.69
CA LEU A 679 -6.64 6.61 39.85
C LEU A 679 -5.66 5.76 40.67
N ASN A 680 -5.52 6.00 41.98
CA ASN A 680 -4.57 5.30 42.86
C ASN A 680 -3.15 5.23 42.27
N GLY A 681 -2.68 6.30 41.62
CA GLY A 681 -1.35 6.35 40.99
C GLY A 681 -1.22 5.64 39.63
N THR A 682 -2.31 5.11 39.08
CA THR A 682 -2.28 4.45 37.76
C THR A 682 -2.14 5.49 36.64
N PRO A 683 -1.15 5.38 35.73
CA PRO A 683 -0.91 6.39 34.69
C PRO A 683 -1.85 6.28 33.48
N SER A 684 -2.83 5.37 33.51
CA SER A 684 -3.70 5.06 32.37
C SER A 684 -5.12 4.73 32.80
N CYS A 685 -6.09 4.89 31.89
CA CYS A 685 -7.49 4.59 32.13
C CYS A 685 -7.73 3.08 32.42
N PRO A 686 -8.20 2.69 33.63
CA PRO A 686 -8.46 1.29 33.97
C PRO A 686 -9.64 0.71 33.18
N LEU A 687 -10.71 1.50 32.98
CA LEU A 687 -11.91 1.07 32.24
C LEU A 687 -11.58 0.67 30.82
N CYS A 688 -10.69 1.43 30.16
CA CYS A 688 -10.32 1.10 28.81
C CYS A 688 -9.26 0.01 28.71
N LYS A 689 -8.38 -0.16 29.72
CA LYS A 689 -7.49 -1.30 29.80
C LYS A 689 -8.27 -2.61 29.81
N GLU A 690 -9.34 -2.66 30.61
CA GLU A 690 -10.27 -3.80 30.65
C GLU A 690 -10.94 -4.03 29.29
N LEU A 691 -11.48 -2.97 28.67
CA LEU A 691 -12.08 -3.03 27.34
C LEU A 691 -11.11 -3.61 26.29
N LEU A 692 -9.89 -3.09 26.22
CA LEU A 692 -8.90 -3.56 25.24
C LEU A 692 -8.52 -5.01 25.50
N THR A 693 -8.33 -5.40 26.76
CA THR A 693 -8.04 -6.80 27.13
C THR A 693 -9.13 -7.73 26.59
N LYS A 694 -10.39 -7.37 26.82
CA LYS A 694 -11.55 -8.13 26.30
C LYS A 694 -11.59 -8.17 24.78
N GLN A 695 -11.36 -7.04 24.11
CA GLN A 695 -11.36 -6.97 22.64
C GLN A 695 -10.23 -7.79 22.02
N VAL A 696 -9.02 -7.78 22.61
CA VAL A 696 -7.90 -8.62 22.16
C VAL A 696 -8.24 -10.09 22.35
N GLN A 697 -8.83 -10.47 23.48
CA GLN A 697 -9.24 -11.85 23.74
C GLN A 697 -10.27 -12.32 22.70
N GLU A 698 -11.35 -11.57 22.50
CA GLU A 698 -12.44 -11.92 21.57
C GLU A 698 -11.93 -11.99 20.12
N LEU A 699 -11.28 -10.94 19.63
CA LEU A 699 -10.82 -10.87 18.24
C LEU A 699 -9.63 -11.81 17.98
N GLY A 700 -8.77 -12.00 18.99
CA GLY A 700 -7.67 -12.94 18.96
C GLY A 700 -8.15 -14.39 18.85
N LEU A 701 -9.17 -14.78 19.63
CA LEU A 701 -9.79 -16.11 19.51
C LEU A 701 -10.42 -16.30 18.13
N VAL A 702 -11.17 -15.31 17.63
CA VAL A 702 -11.76 -15.37 16.29
C VAL A 702 -10.68 -15.51 15.21
N ALA A 703 -9.56 -14.80 15.32
CA ALA A 703 -8.46 -14.91 14.38
C ALA A 703 -7.74 -16.27 14.48
N LYS A 704 -7.50 -16.76 15.70
CA LYS A 704 -6.89 -18.07 15.99
C LYS A 704 -7.71 -19.20 15.37
N GLU A 705 -9.02 -19.24 15.66
CA GLU A 705 -9.92 -20.24 15.10
C GLU A 705 -9.98 -20.17 13.57
N ALA A 706 -10.05 -18.96 13.01
CA ALA A 706 -10.11 -18.79 11.56
C ALA A 706 -8.83 -19.25 10.85
N ILE A 707 -7.65 -19.17 11.50
CA ILE A 707 -6.37 -19.62 10.92
C ILE A 707 -6.19 -21.14 11.08
N LEU A 708 -6.48 -21.71 12.25
CA LEU A 708 -6.21 -23.11 12.57
C LEU A 708 -7.32 -24.08 12.13
N HIS A 709 -8.57 -23.62 12.16
CA HIS A 709 -9.75 -24.42 11.87
C HIS A 709 -10.59 -23.76 10.78
N PRO A 710 -10.07 -23.65 9.53
CA PRO A 710 -10.84 -23.13 8.42
C PRO A 710 -12.14 -23.94 8.28
N ARG A 711 -13.30 -23.27 8.34
CA ARG A 711 -14.59 -23.90 8.05
C ARG A 711 -14.57 -24.35 6.58
N ASN A 712 -15.06 -25.56 6.32
CA ASN A 712 -15.37 -25.99 4.96
C ASN A 712 -16.59 -25.17 4.52
N ASP A 713 -16.38 -24.09 3.77
CA ASP A 713 -17.47 -23.45 3.03
C ASP A 713 -17.82 -24.35 1.82
N ARG A 714 -18.43 -25.51 2.11
CA ARG A 714 -19.17 -26.32 1.15
C ARG A 714 -20.59 -26.47 1.71
N VAL A 715 -21.54 -25.76 1.07
CA VAL A 715 -23.01 -25.82 1.26
C VAL A 715 -23.46 -25.06 2.53
N THR A 716 -24.24 -23.97 2.53
CA THR A 716 -25.41 -23.58 1.72
C THR A 716 -25.41 -22.09 1.34
N SER A 717 -25.72 -21.80 0.07
CA SER A 717 -26.46 -20.59 -0.30
C SER A 717 -27.91 -20.77 0.17
N THR A 718 -28.21 -20.46 1.43
CA THR A 718 -29.59 -20.29 1.89
C THR A 718 -29.77 -18.86 2.34
N ASN A 719 -30.60 -18.17 1.57
CA ASN A 719 -31.15 -16.86 1.86
C ASN A 719 -31.85 -16.89 3.21
N ASP A 720 -31.20 -16.39 4.25
CA ASP A 720 -31.87 -15.85 5.43
C ASP A 720 -31.20 -14.51 5.78
N CYS A 721 -31.39 -13.55 4.87
CA CYS A 721 -31.31 -12.14 5.21
C CYS A 721 -32.63 -11.77 5.89
N THR A 722 -32.63 -11.64 7.21
CA THR A 722 -33.72 -10.96 7.91
C THR A 722 -33.53 -9.45 7.71
N ASP A 723 -34.64 -8.75 7.41
CA ASP A 723 -34.78 -7.38 6.86
C ASP A 723 -34.22 -6.20 7.71
N ALA A 724 -33.07 -6.36 8.36
CA ALA A 724 -32.31 -5.30 9.01
C ALA A 724 -30.92 -5.04 8.38
N ASP A 725 -30.52 -5.81 7.36
CA ASP A 725 -29.16 -5.79 6.78
C ASP A 725 -29.05 -5.24 5.33
N VAL A 726 -30.11 -4.58 4.82
CA VAL A 726 -30.24 -4.19 3.41
C VAL A 726 -29.37 -2.97 3.00
N THR A 727 -28.58 -2.37 3.90
CA THR A 727 -27.60 -1.32 3.51
C THR A 727 -26.12 -1.72 3.62
N SER A 728 -25.80 -2.95 4.06
CA SER A 728 -24.42 -3.47 4.04
C SER A 728 -24.20 -4.73 3.20
N CYS A 729 -25.26 -5.41 2.76
CA CYS A 729 -25.12 -6.58 1.87
C CYS A 729 -25.07 -6.23 0.36
N HIS A 730 -25.40 -5.00 -0.05
CA HIS A 730 -25.28 -4.55 -1.46
C HIS A 730 -24.14 -3.57 -1.76
N THR A 731 -23.19 -3.42 -0.84
CA THR A 731 -21.91 -2.74 -1.10
C THR A 731 -20.69 -3.62 -0.80
N GLY A 732 -20.91 -4.91 -0.57
CA GLY A 732 -19.89 -5.95 -0.40
C GLY A 732 -19.33 -6.52 -1.71
N TYR A 733 -19.55 -5.83 -2.84
CA TYR A 733 -18.55 -5.92 -3.89
C TYR A 733 -17.27 -5.34 -3.29
N PHE A 734 -16.18 -6.11 -3.30
CA PHE A 734 -14.88 -5.48 -3.50
C PHE A 734 -15.08 -4.56 -4.70
N LEU A 735 -15.28 -3.27 -4.44
CA LEU A 735 -14.77 -2.30 -5.36
C LEU A 735 -13.26 -2.59 -5.30
N PRO A 736 -12.64 -3.14 -6.36
CA PRO A 736 -11.19 -3.03 -6.46
C PRO A 736 -10.89 -1.58 -6.16
N VAL A 737 -9.84 -1.29 -5.38
CA VAL A 737 -9.34 0.09 -5.22
C VAL A 737 -9.47 0.71 -6.61
N ARG A 738 -10.41 1.67 -6.77
CA ARG A 738 -10.81 2.16 -8.09
C ARG A 738 -9.67 3.05 -8.58
N ILE A 739 -8.63 2.40 -9.09
CA ILE A 739 -7.45 3.01 -9.67
C ILE A 739 -7.85 3.37 -11.09
N THR A 740 -8.51 4.51 -11.22
CA THR A 740 -8.67 5.15 -12.53
C THR A 740 -7.39 5.87 -12.88
N ASN A 741 -6.81 5.49 -14.01
CA ASN A 741 -5.71 6.21 -14.64
C ASN A 741 -5.99 7.72 -14.71
N ALA A 742 -4.97 8.49 -14.36
CA ALA A 742 -4.80 9.89 -14.69
C ALA A 742 -4.33 10.01 -16.15
N TYR A 743 -5.20 9.67 -17.10
CA TYR A 743 -4.99 9.96 -18.52
C TYR A 743 -6.31 10.45 -19.10
N THR A 744 -6.56 11.75 -18.89
CA THR A 744 -6.89 12.79 -19.88
C THR A 744 -6.86 14.10 -19.08
N ILE A 745 -5.72 14.81 -19.09
CA ILE A 745 -5.69 16.20 -18.60
C ILE A 745 -6.16 17.05 -19.77
N VAL A 746 -7.48 17.22 -19.89
CA VAL A 746 -7.96 18.52 -20.36
C VAL A 746 -7.94 19.38 -19.11
N ALA A 747 -6.97 20.28 -19.03
CA ALA A 747 -6.97 21.31 -18.02
C ALA A 747 -8.30 22.06 -18.13
N PRO A 748 -9.17 22.10 -17.10
CA PRO A 748 -9.99 23.27 -16.96
C PRO A 748 -9.01 24.37 -16.60
N LYS A 749 -8.79 25.32 -17.52
CA LYS A 749 -8.32 26.66 -17.15
C LYS A 749 -9.31 27.16 -16.09
N LEU A 750 -8.99 26.94 -14.82
CA LEU A 750 -9.60 27.65 -13.71
C LEU A 750 -9.06 29.07 -13.83
N TYR A 751 -9.80 29.89 -14.58
CA TYR A 751 -9.66 31.34 -14.49
C TYR A 751 -9.98 31.71 -13.04
N LEU A 752 -8.91 31.99 -12.29
CA LEU A 752 -8.96 32.73 -11.04
C LEU A 752 -9.41 34.15 -11.40
N LEU A 753 -10.66 34.45 -11.07
CA LEU A 753 -11.09 35.76 -10.61
C LEU A 753 -11.55 35.58 -9.16
#